data_AF-D7G3R1-F1
#
_entry.id   AF-D7G3R1-F1
#
_cell.length_a   1.000
_cell.length_b   1.000
_cell.length_c   1.000
_cell.angle_alpha   90.00
_cell.angle_beta   90.00
_cell.angle_gamma   90.00
#
_symmetry.space_group_name_H-M   'P 1'
#
loop_
_entity.id
_entity.type
_entity.pdbx_description
1 polymer ?
#
loop_
_entity_poly.entity_id
_entity_poly.type
_entity_poly.pdbx_seq_one_letter_code
_entity_poly.pdbx_strand_id
1 'polypeptide(L)'
;MRFAWVCSSLALANGFLPQTFRPPRSKHTAPASALRLSIDSSSPPVSASDSDGLVVGLNKYSHDSSVCILSYRDGTCLFAGEKERLTRAKHDGGDTGELVSHALRSVGASLEDVRLVVSNNHHHRVAPFEERVPWAVAQGTYPASYASEENLIPGAAHAELSHHLAHAWSAAALSPFDSGLIVVMDGMGESHGAMARAEAEAVAREEYENARDVDGQAQQQQQQQRQGERPPPVEYYNDLRLMRELGAGGEMAEGTEVPGDGSPGFQQVPEELLPHEAYREAESAYQFMPGADGGPTLVPIYKRWIRERSPPELFNHGFENMESMGAVYSRVSSHIFGDWNACGKVMGLAPYASKSSPPAAGELPPPPRLTSGSLLLGGKGGGGTGEDAFYVDWEAIESLPRPNGLGQEGDGQDEGDDGSGNEDGLHGLGSFYAALASRAQEGLEEAALEFVKGLRDRTGEENVCLCGGVALNSVLNGKIAREAGFRRVFVPPCPGDEGVAVGCASFGWHQRRLLLPSSGDTTLSPTDKKNGDPTAVCEEENLTDTPVESGGGGDLEGRPKVVAGPLGSGELRTPYWGRGWTEDDVEDEIAEWERWVDVRQINGVEEVAQAIADGKVVAWFQGRGEFGPRALGSRSLLADPRDPEMPARINADVKKREDFRPFAPSVLAEEAEDWFEGLPPDGSPYMSLTAPAKPGVAERVPAVCHVDWSSRLQTVTEESSPLYHRLITAFFKMTGVPMVLNTSFNVMGEPIVDSPQDAIRSLHGSGGAIGMLVLHDRVLTAKPFPPDAARDSGEDGEGEFDEEEAWSGMTPVQAVGFRSEVTESSDGEILRARVQPTDGQEKWIELGEMELDLLELADRSLSLTEMMEEVVEERLSRREEDDDEEGSDGGEEEDGVGSDGEDMEGLAIEAVRGEVLGALRSLYQNRLVAFED
;
A
#
# COMPACT_ATOMS: atom_id res chain seq x y z
N MET A 1 17.28 -24.30 58.22
CA MET A 1 18.36 -23.29 58.27
C MET A 1 17.76 -21.91 58.03
N ARG A 2 17.60 -21.15 59.12
CA ARG A 2 17.63 -19.67 59.27
C ARG A 2 17.56 -18.85 57.96
N PHE A 3 16.64 -17.90 57.72
CA PHE A 3 15.71 -17.20 58.62
C PHE A 3 14.57 -16.63 57.74
N ALA A 4 13.53 -17.43 57.51
CA ALA A 4 12.24 -17.01 56.98
C ALA A 4 11.18 -17.58 57.92
N TRP A 5 10.90 -16.85 59.00
CA TRP A 5 9.82 -17.09 59.95
C TRP A 5 9.74 -15.90 60.91
N VAL A 6 8.53 -15.60 61.40
CA VAL A 6 8.09 -14.44 62.23
C VAL A 6 7.60 -13.27 61.34
N CYS A 7 6.32 -12.92 61.22
CA CYS A 7 5.12 -13.28 61.96
C CYS A 7 3.86 -12.87 61.18
N SER A 8 2.99 -13.83 60.88
CA SER A 8 1.54 -13.60 60.69
C SER A 8 0.83 -14.17 61.91
N SER A 9 0.32 -13.31 62.80
CA SER A 9 -0.79 -13.57 63.75
C SER A 9 -0.91 -12.40 64.73
N LEU A 10 -1.94 -11.56 64.59
CA LEU A 10 -2.74 -11.05 65.70
C LEU A 10 -3.90 -10.19 65.16
N ALA A 11 -5.06 -10.83 65.05
CA ALA A 11 -6.34 -10.17 65.06
C ALA A 11 -6.71 -9.73 66.49
N LEU A 12 -7.59 -8.73 66.58
CA LEU A 12 -8.45 -8.35 67.71
C LEU A 12 -7.81 -7.60 68.88
N ALA A 13 -8.07 -6.29 68.96
CA ALA A 13 -8.39 -5.63 70.22
C ALA A 13 -9.13 -4.29 69.99
N ASN A 14 -10.30 -4.17 70.61
CA ASN A 14 -11.08 -2.95 70.89
C ASN A 14 -11.89 -2.38 69.71
N GLY A 15 -13.22 -2.42 69.66
CA GLY A 15 -14.22 -2.62 70.69
C GLY A 15 -15.32 -1.56 70.54
N PHE A 16 -16.58 -2.01 70.63
CA PHE A 16 -17.83 -1.25 70.81
C PHE A 16 -18.67 -0.78 69.58
N LEU A 17 -19.67 -1.61 69.29
CA LEU A 17 -21.06 -1.29 68.86
C LEU A 17 -21.86 -0.66 70.04
N PRO A 18 -23.17 -0.28 69.94
CA PRO A 18 -24.08 0.01 68.81
C PRO A 18 -24.97 1.29 69.05
N GLN A 19 -25.82 1.71 68.09
CA GLN A 19 -27.30 1.82 68.25
C GLN A 19 -28.02 2.76 67.23
N THR A 20 -28.99 2.14 66.55
CA THR A 20 -30.35 2.62 66.19
C THR A 20 -30.61 3.68 65.10
N PHE A 21 -31.36 3.20 64.08
CA PHE A 21 -32.60 3.77 63.49
C PHE A 21 -32.58 4.84 62.37
N ARG A 22 -32.83 4.32 61.15
CA ARG A 22 -33.79 4.72 60.07
C ARG A 22 -33.57 6.01 59.20
N PRO A 23 -34.07 5.99 57.93
CA PRO A 23 -33.45 6.60 56.73
C PRO A 23 -34.07 7.96 56.32
N PRO A 24 -33.51 8.68 55.31
CA PRO A 24 -34.09 8.62 53.95
C PRO A 24 -33.09 8.83 52.78
N ARG A 25 -33.60 8.57 51.56
CA ARG A 25 -32.99 8.78 50.23
C ARG A 25 -32.35 10.18 50.04
N SER A 26 -31.16 10.25 49.43
CA SER A 26 -30.94 10.68 48.03
C SER A 26 -29.53 11.28 47.81
N LYS A 27 -28.97 10.94 46.63
CA LYS A 27 -27.99 11.66 45.80
C LYS A 27 -26.54 11.90 46.29
N HIS A 28 -25.66 11.57 45.34
CA HIS A 28 -24.29 12.05 45.08
C HIS A 28 -23.08 11.18 45.47
N THR A 29 -22.21 11.11 44.44
CA THR A 29 -20.75 10.92 44.43
C THR A 29 -20.20 9.52 44.72
N ALA A 30 -19.96 8.77 43.64
CA ALA A 30 -18.82 7.85 43.59
C ALA A 30 -17.55 8.67 43.26
N PRO A 31 -16.39 8.36 43.86
CA PRO A 31 -15.18 9.14 43.67
C PRO A 31 -14.55 8.88 42.30
N ALA A 32 -13.88 9.91 41.77
CA ALA A 32 -12.99 9.82 40.64
C ALA A 32 -11.84 8.85 40.96
N SER A 33 -12.02 7.58 40.63
CA SER A 33 -10.91 6.64 40.47
C SER A 33 -10.36 6.84 39.07
N ALA A 34 -9.10 7.26 38.98
CA ALA A 34 -8.31 7.28 37.77
C ALA A 34 -8.45 5.92 37.07
N LEU A 35 -9.27 5.86 36.02
CA LEU A 35 -9.25 4.76 35.07
C LEU A 35 -7.92 4.87 34.37
N ARG A 36 -7.04 3.88 34.59
CA ARG A 36 -5.94 3.62 33.66
C ARG A 36 -6.57 3.53 32.26
N LEU A 37 -5.93 4.16 31.28
CA LEU A 37 -6.12 3.81 29.88
C LEU A 37 -5.62 2.36 29.73
N SER A 38 -6.43 1.40 30.16
CA SER A 38 -6.23 0.02 29.75
C SER A 38 -6.44 0.05 28.24
N ILE A 39 -5.35 -0.10 27.51
CA ILE A 39 -5.37 -0.48 26.11
C ILE A 39 -6.27 -1.71 26.08
N ASP A 40 -7.48 -1.57 25.57
CA ASP A 40 -8.27 -2.74 25.19
C ASP A 40 -7.66 -3.24 23.89
N SER A 41 -6.42 -3.72 23.98
CA SER A 41 -5.77 -4.55 22.98
C SER A 41 -6.38 -5.93 23.13
N SER A 42 -7.68 -6.06 22.87
CA SER A 42 -8.41 -7.31 23.08
C SER A 42 -8.04 -8.40 22.07
N SER A 43 -7.06 -8.15 21.19
CA SER A 43 -6.41 -9.21 20.45
C SER A 43 -5.02 -9.42 21.05
N PRO A 44 -4.78 -10.47 21.85
CA PRO A 44 -3.41 -10.90 22.13
C PRO A 44 -2.67 -11.09 20.79
N PRO A 45 -1.33 -10.98 20.75
CA PRO A 45 -0.60 -11.43 19.58
C PRO A 45 -1.01 -12.88 19.33
N VAL A 46 -1.74 -13.13 18.24
CA VAL A 46 -2.09 -14.48 17.84
C VAL A 46 -0.76 -15.11 17.45
N SER A 47 -0.21 -15.90 18.36
CA SER A 47 1.10 -16.52 18.16
C SER A 47 0.97 -17.64 17.13
N ALA A 48 1.93 -17.73 16.24
CA ALA A 48 2.04 -18.84 15.30
C ALA A 48 2.15 -20.23 16.00
N SER A 49 2.45 -20.28 17.30
CA SER A 49 2.50 -21.54 18.06
C SER A 49 1.19 -22.34 18.06
N ASP A 50 0.06 -21.68 17.75
CA ASP A 50 -1.27 -22.29 17.77
C ASP A 50 -1.83 -22.61 16.35
N SER A 51 -1.11 -22.25 15.26
CA SER A 51 -1.67 -22.20 13.89
C SER A 51 -1.53 -23.49 13.06
N ASP A 52 -0.86 -24.54 13.57
CA ASP A 52 -0.50 -25.78 12.85
C ASP A 52 0.29 -25.55 11.53
N GLY A 53 0.75 -24.32 11.30
CA GLY A 53 1.44 -23.84 10.10
C GLY A 53 0.86 -22.54 9.56
N LEU A 54 1.44 -22.02 8.47
CA LEU A 54 1.10 -20.72 7.88
C LEU A 54 0.79 -20.80 6.39
N VAL A 55 -0.14 -19.96 5.94
CA VAL A 55 -0.35 -19.62 4.52
C VAL A 55 0.16 -18.20 4.30
N VAL A 56 1.07 -18.03 3.36
CA VAL A 56 1.69 -16.73 3.05
C VAL A 56 1.27 -16.30 1.65
N GLY A 57 0.62 -15.15 1.54
CA GLY A 57 0.34 -14.47 0.28
C GLY A 57 1.38 -13.38 0.01
N LEU A 58 1.85 -13.27 -1.23
CA LEU A 58 2.90 -12.34 -1.64
C LEU A 58 2.51 -11.57 -2.91
N ASN A 59 2.68 -10.26 -2.88
CA ASN A 59 2.91 -9.44 -4.08
C ASN A 59 4.41 -9.18 -4.17
N LYS A 60 5.08 -9.69 -5.21
CA LYS A 60 6.55 -9.62 -5.33
C LYS A 60 7.03 -9.35 -6.75
N TYR A 61 8.23 -8.77 -6.84
CA TYR A 61 8.94 -8.39 -8.07
C TYR A 61 8.23 -7.33 -8.93
N SER A 62 7.30 -6.59 -8.32
CA SER A 62 6.75 -5.33 -8.82
C SER A 62 6.83 -4.28 -7.72
N HIS A 63 6.30 -3.09 -7.99
CA HIS A 63 6.04 -2.04 -7.00
C HIS A 63 5.03 -2.50 -5.94
N ASP A 64 4.97 -1.75 -4.83
CA ASP A 64 4.04 -2.01 -3.71
C ASP A 64 4.12 -3.46 -3.19
N SER A 65 5.35 -3.96 -3.03
CA SER A 65 5.57 -5.32 -2.53
C SER A 65 4.97 -5.48 -1.14
N SER A 66 4.21 -6.56 -0.95
CA SER A 66 3.40 -6.77 0.26
C SER A 66 3.31 -8.24 0.65
N VAL A 67 3.00 -8.48 1.92
CA VAL A 67 2.84 -9.81 2.51
C VAL A 67 1.56 -9.90 3.33
N CYS A 68 0.91 -11.05 3.30
CA CYS A 68 -0.19 -11.41 4.21
C CYS A 68 0.04 -12.83 4.75
N ILE A 69 -0.07 -13.01 6.06
CA ILE A 69 0.11 -14.28 6.76
C ILE A 69 -1.21 -14.67 7.42
N LEU A 70 -1.76 -15.81 6.99
CA LEU A 70 -2.93 -16.42 7.61
C LEU A 70 -2.53 -17.70 8.37
N SER A 71 -3.19 -17.94 9.50
CA SER A 71 -3.15 -19.22 10.19
C SER A 71 -3.67 -20.33 9.27
N TYR A 72 -2.89 -21.40 9.10
CA TYR A 72 -3.28 -22.52 8.24
C TYR A 72 -4.56 -23.22 8.73
N ARG A 73 -4.74 -23.30 10.05
CA ARG A 73 -5.84 -24.00 10.70
C ARG A 73 -7.20 -23.34 10.44
N ASP A 74 -7.33 -22.07 10.79
CA ASP A 74 -8.61 -21.34 10.91
C ASP A 74 -8.69 -20.08 10.04
N GLY A 75 -7.59 -19.65 9.41
CA GLY A 75 -7.60 -18.55 8.45
C GLY A 75 -7.51 -17.17 9.09
N THR A 76 -7.27 -17.10 10.40
CA THR A 76 -7.04 -15.86 11.12
C THR A 76 -5.86 -15.10 10.52
N CYS A 77 -6.03 -13.80 10.26
CA CYS A 77 -4.96 -12.95 9.79
C CYS A 77 -3.99 -12.60 10.92
N LEU A 78 -2.77 -13.11 10.81
CA LEU A 78 -1.72 -12.90 11.80
C LEU A 78 -0.92 -11.64 11.51
N PHE A 79 -0.68 -11.33 10.23
CA PHE A 79 0.06 -10.15 9.79
C PHE A 79 -0.29 -9.79 8.35
N ALA A 80 -0.35 -8.50 8.04
CA ALA A 80 -0.27 -8.00 6.68
C ALA A 80 0.47 -6.65 6.67
N GLY A 81 1.37 -6.47 5.72
CA GLY A 81 2.27 -5.32 5.71
C GLY A 81 2.88 -5.03 4.34
N GLU A 82 3.22 -3.77 4.14
CA GLU A 82 3.81 -3.23 2.91
C GLU A 82 5.32 -3.05 3.11
N LYS A 83 6.13 -3.38 2.10
CA LYS A 83 7.59 -3.26 2.17
C LYS A 83 8.03 -1.83 2.47
N GLU A 84 7.33 -0.84 1.90
CA GLU A 84 7.61 0.58 2.13
C GLU A 84 7.56 1.00 3.60
N ARG A 85 6.70 0.36 4.42
CA ARG A 85 6.60 0.67 5.85
C ARG A 85 7.87 0.26 6.59
N LEU A 86 8.51 -0.81 6.14
CA LEU A 86 9.75 -1.35 6.69
C LEU A 86 10.98 -0.59 6.17
N THR A 87 11.13 -0.48 4.86
CA THR A 87 12.34 0.09 4.23
C THR A 87 12.35 1.60 4.24
N ARG A 88 11.21 2.23 4.55
CA ARG A 88 11.00 3.68 4.56
C ARG A 88 11.17 4.32 3.17
N ALA A 89 11.18 3.50 2.11
CA ALA A 89 11.14 3.93 0.71
C ALA A 89 9.71 3.77 0.16
N LYS A 90 9.12 4.85 -0.36
CA LYS A 90 7.76 4.80 -0.91
C LYS A 90 7.67 3.91 -2.12
N HIS A 91 6.58 3.15 -2.23
CA HIS A 91 6.31 2.22 -3.34
C HIS A 91 7.37 1.14 -3.52
N ASP A 92 8.12 0.84 -2.44
CA ASP A 92 9.21 -0.12 -2.51
C ASP A 92 8.73 -1.49 -2.98
N GLY A 93 9.51 -2.07 -3.88
CA GLY A 93 9.16 -3.21 -4.68
C GLY A 93 10.24 -4.29 -4.71
N GLY A 94 10.20 -5.14 -5.72
CA GLY A 94 11.24 -6.14 -5.96
C GLY A 94 11.07 -7.38 -5.07
N ASP A 95 12.17 -7.91 -4.54
CA ASP A 95 12.12 -9.10 -3.68
C ASP A 95 11.43 -8.83 -2.33
N THR A 96 10.94 -9.89 -1.70
CA THR A 96 10.16 -9.81 -0.45
C THR A 96 10.88 -10.40 0.76
N GLY A 97 12.17 -10.76 0.64
CA GLY A 97 12.86 -11.54 1.68
C GLY A 97 12.92 -10.84 3.03
N GLU A 98 13.28 -9.56 3.05
CA GLU A 98 13.32 -8.76 4.29
C GLU A 98 11.92 -8.57 4.90
N LEU A 99 10.91 -8.33 4.05
CA LEU A 99 9.53 -8.15 4.47
C LEU A 99 8.96 -9.45 5.07
N VAL A 100 9.20 -10.61 4.42
CA VAL A 100 8.79 -11.93 4.93
C VAL A 100 9.48 -12.23 6.26
N SER A 101 10.78 -11.94 6.35
CA SER A 101 11.55 -12.08 7.60
C SER A 101 10.92 -11.26 8.74
N HIS A 102 10.59 -10.00 8.45
CA HIS A 102 9.95 -9.10 9.40
C HIS A 102 8.57 -9.61 9.82
N ALA A 103 7.75 -10.04 8.86
CA ALA A 103 6.40 -10.53 9.11
C ALA A 103 6.39 -11.80 9.98
N LEU A 104 7.25 -12.77 9.67
CA LEU A 104 7.38 -14.00 10.46
C LEU A 104 7.85 -13.71 11.89
N ARG A 105 8.87 -12.86 12.07
CA ARG A 105 9.32 -12.43 13.41
C ARG A 105 8.21 -11.74 14.19
N SER A 106 7.41 -10.91 13.53
CA SER A 106 6.30 -10.16 14.16
C SER A 106 5.21 -11.06 14.71
N VAL A 107 5.07 -12.29 14.19
CA VAL A 107 4.09 -13.30 14.68
C VAL A 107 4.74 -14.44 15.46
N GLY A 108 6.05 -14.35 15.74
CA GLY A 108 6.82 -15.36 16.45
C GLY A 108 7.01 -16.66 15.68
N ALA A 109 7.06 -16.60 14.34
CA ALA A 109 7.23 -17.73 13.44
C ALA A 109 8.59 -17.72 12.73
N SER A 110 8.89 -18.83 12.05
CA SER A 110 10.03 -19.04 11.19
C SER A 110 9.60 -19.54 9.80
N LEU A 111 10.54 -19.65 8.86
CA LEU A 111 10.26 -20.22 7.53
C LEU A 111 9.74 -21.66 7.60
N GLU A 112 10.15 -22.44 8.61
CA GLU A 112 9.75 -23.85 8.77
C GLU A 112 8.24 -24.00 9.07
N ASP A 113 7.61 -22.94 9.57
CA ASP A 113 6.18 -22.92 9.88
C ASP A 113 5.33 -22.66 8.61
N VAL A 114 5.94 -22.22 7.51
CA VAL A 114 5.24 -21.90 6.26
C VAL A 114 4.89 -23.18 5.50
N ARG A 115 3.59 -23.42 5.31
CA ARG A 115 3.07 -24.61 4.61
C ARG A 115 2.81 -24.34 3.14
N LEU A 116 2.29 -23.16 2.84
CA LEU A 116 1.83 -22.78 1.51
C LEU A 116 2.16 -21.31 1.25
N VAL A 117 2.73 -21.05 0.08
CA VAL A 117 2.98 -19.72 -0.46
C VAL A 117 2.13 -19.54 -1.71
N VAL A 118 1.40 -18.44 -1.79
CA VAL A 118 0.70 -18.01 -3.00
C VAL A 118 1.27 -16.67 -3.43
N SER A 119 1.81 -16.62 -4.65
CA SER A 119 2.45 -15.40 -5.17
C SER A 119 1.70 -14.80 -6.34
N ASN A 120 1.78 -13.49 -6.47
CA ASN A 120 1.35 -12.74 -7.66
C ASN A 120 2.46 -11.80 -8.12
N ASN A 121 2.47 -11.55 -9.44
CA ASN A 121 3.15 -10.46 -10.09
C ASN A 121 2.42 -10.18 -11.43
N HIS A 122 2.02 -8.94 -11.70
CA HIS A 122 1.33 -8.57 -12.94
C HIS A 122 2.26 -8.37 -14.15
N HIS A 123 3.56 -8.23 -13.94
CA HIS A 123 4.53 -8.07 -15.03
C HIS A 123 4.90 -9.40 -15.70
N HIS A 124 5.09 -10.44 -14.90
CA HIS A 124 5.50 -11.76 -15.37
C HIS A 124 5.17 -12.86 -14.36
N ARG A 125 5.05 -14.10 -14.87
CA ARG A 125 4.89 -15.30 -14.06
C ARG A 125 6.05 -15.47 -13.06
N VAL A 126 5.71 -15.73 -11.80
CA VAL A 126 6.65 -15.79 -10.68
C VAL A 126 7.52 -17.04 -10.76
N ALA A 127 6.96 -18.25 -10.84
CA ALA A 127 7.77 -19.47 -10.78
C ALA A 127 8.80 -19.58 -11.93
N PRO A 128 8.46 -19.28 -13.20
CA PRO A 128 9.45 -19.27 -14.27
C PRO A 128 10.53 -18.19 -14.11
N PHE A 129 10.24 -17.10 -13.38
CA PHE A 129 11.23 -16.10 -13.03
C PHE A 129 12.17 -16.62 -11.94
N GLU A 130 11.63 -17.17 -10.85
CA GLU A 130 12.39 -17.68 -9.71
C GLU A 130 13.30 -18.88 -10.07
N GLU A 131 12.92 -19.71 -11.04
CA GLU A 131 13.81 -20.75 -11.59
C GLU A 131 15.11 -20.18 -12.17
N ARG A 132 15.08 -18.94 -12.66
CA ARG A 132 16.23 -18.25 -13.28
C ARG A 132 16.98 -17.33 -12.32
N VAL A 133 16.36 -16.98 -11.18
CA VAL A 133 16.92 -16.05 -10.20
C VAL A 133 18.32 -16.45 -9.72
N PRO A 134 18.60 -17.71 -9.30
CA PRO A 134 19.95 -18.08 -8.85
C PRO A 134 21.02 -17.85 -9.90
N TRP A 135 20.70 -18.11 -11.18
CA TRP A 135 21.62 -17.84 -12.28
C TRP A 135 21.77 -16.33 -12.53
N ALA A 136 20.67 -15.57 -12.52
CA ALA A 136 20.70 -14.13 -12.76
C ALA A 136 21.44 -13.36 -11.65
N VAL A 137 21.30 -13.78 -10.38
CA VAL A 137 22.09 -13.28 -9.25
C VAL A 137 23.57 -13.62 -9.42
N ALA A 138 23.90 -14.85 -9.85
CA ALA A 138 25.28 -15.25 -10.13
C ALA A 138 25.91 -14.48 -11.31
N GLN A 139 25.11 -13.84 -12.17
CA GLN A 139 25.56 -12.93 -13.23
C GLN A 139 25.57 -11.46 -12.81
N GLY A 140 25.22 -11.13 -11.57
CA GLY A 140 25.11 -9.75 -11.08
C GLY A 140 23.92 -8.97 -11.66
N THR A 141 22.97 -9.64 -12.31
CA THR A 141 21.77 -8.99 -12.88
C THR A 141 20.78 -8.56 -11.81
N TYR A 142 20.70 -9.30 -10.70
CA TYR A 142 19.85 -8.98 -9.55
C TYR A 142 20.65 -9.03 -8.25
N PRO A 143 20.25 -8.25 -7.22
CA PRO A 143 20.85 -8.32 -5.89
C PRO A 143 20.77 -9.72 -5.27
N ALA A 144 21.71 -10.05 -4.39
CA ALA A 144 21.75 -11.34 -3.69
C ALA A 144 20.47 -11.65 -2.89
N SER A 145 19.73 -10.62 -2.45
CA SER A 145 18.45 -10.76 -1.74
C SER A 145 17.40 -11.54 -2.54
N TYR A 146 17.42 -11.47 -3.87
CA TYR A 146 16.49 -12.20 -4.73
C TYR A 146 16.66 -13.72 -4.58
N ALA A 147 17.87 -14.21 -4.31
CA ALA A 147 18.14 -15.63 -4.11
C ALA A 147 18.06 -16.07 -2.63
N SER A 148 17.62 -15.19 -1.72
CA SER A 148 17.48 -15.51 -0.29
C SER A 148 16.40 -16.58 -0.04
N GLU A 149 16.57 -17.36 1.02
CA GLU A 149 15.58 -18.38 1.42
C GLU A 149 14.26 -17.73 1.84
N GLU A 150 14.31 -16.53 2.42
CA GLU A 150 13.13 -15.79 2.86
C GLU A 150 12.31 -15.24 1.68
N ASN A 151 12.96 -14.98 0.54
CA ASN A 151 12.28 -14.57 -0.67
C ASN A 151 11.72 -15.76 -1.48
N LEU A 152 12.48 -16.85 -1.59
CA LEU A 152 12.11 -18.03 -2.39
C LEU A 152 11.25 -19.05 -1.62
N ILE A 153 11.39 -19.12 -0.30
CA ILE A 153 10.67 -20.02 0.62
C ILE A 153 10.64 -21.48 0.11
N PRO A 154 11.79 -22.11 -0.15
CA PRO A 154 11.85 -23.38 -0.87
C PRO A 154 11.24 -24.58 -0.12
N GLY A 155 11.05 -24.46 1.21
CA GLY A 155 10.49 -25.52 2.06
C GLY A 155 8.96 -25.64 2.04
N ALA A 156 8.26 -24.67 1.44
CA ALA A 156 6.80 -24.63 1.38
C ALA A 156 6.26 -25.15 0.04
N ALA A 157 4.97 -25.48 -0.02
CA ALA A 157 4.29 -25.61 -1.31
C ALA A 157 4.05 -24.23 -1.93
N HIS A 158 4.03 -24.15 -3.26
CA HIS A 158 3.87 -22.91 -4.00
C HIS A 158 2.70 -22.98 -4.97
N ALA A 159 1.96 -21.88 -5.07
CA ALA A 159 0.99 -21.62 -6.11
C ALA A 159 1.10 -20.16 -6.59
N GLU A 160 0.56 -19.89 -7.78
CA GLU A 160 0.49 -18.56 -8.35
C GLU A 160 -0.95 -18.19 -8.68
N LEU A 161 -1.29 -16.91 -8.55
CA LEU A 161 -2.62 -16.37 -8.85
C LEU A 161 -2.51 -15.25 -9.88
N SER A 162 -3.43 -15.16 -10.86
CA SER A 162 -3.47 -14.02 -11.79
C SER A 162 -3.86 -12.72 -11.08
N HIS A 163 -3.44 -11.59 -11.64
CA HIS A 163 -3.47 -10.30 -10.96
C HIS A 163 -4.90 -9.81 -10.59
N HIS A 164 -5.80 -9.68 -11.55
CA HIS A 164 -7.17 -9.25 -11.23
C HIS A 164 -7.94 -10.30 -10.42
N LEU A 165 -7.60 -11.58 -10.55
CA LEU A 165 -8.18 -12.62 -9.70
C LEU A 165 -7.71 -12.46 -8.25
N ALA A 166 -6.45 -12.08 -8.02
CA ALA A 166 -5.94 -11.76 -6.70
C ALA A 166 -6.63 -10.53 -6.10
N HIS A 167 -6.82 -9.46 -6.86
CA HIS A 167 -7.66 -8.32 -6.46
C HIS A 167 -9.07 -8.77 -6.06
N ALA A 168 -9.67 -9.65 -6.86
CA ALA A 168 -11.02 -10.15 -6.58
C ALA A 168 -11.09 -11.01 -5.30
N TRP A 169 -10.10 -11.87 -5.06
CA TRP A 169 -10.01 -12.63 -3.81
C TRP A 169 -9.78 -11.73 -2.59
N SER A 170 -9.01 -10.65 -2.75
CA SER A 170 -8.83 -9.65 -1.70
C SER A 170 -10.15 -8.96 -1.37
N ALA A 171 -10.85 -8.44 -2.38
CA ALA A 171 -12.15 -7.80 -2.20
C ALA A 171 -13.19 -8.75 -1.57
N ALA A 172 -13.27 -10.01 -2.03
CA ALA A 172 -14.18 -11.01 -1.47
C ALA A 172 -13.90 -11.32 0.00
N ALA A 173 -12.61 -11.43 0.38
CA ALA A 173 -12.20 -11.74 1.74
C ALA A 173 -12.49 -10.60 2.72
N LEU A 174 -12.38 -9.36 2.25
CA LEU A 174 -12.55 -8.15 3.05
C LEU A 174 -14.00 -7.65 3.08
N SER A 175 -14.81 -8.08 2.12
CA SER A 175 -16.19 -7.62 1.96
C SER A 175 -17.06 -7.95 3.18
N PRO A 176 -17.92 -7.01 3.62
CA PRO A 176 -18.96 -7.29 4.60
C PRO A 176 -20.22 -7.92 3.96
N PHE A 177 -20.16 -8.32 2.69
CA PHE A 177 -21.30 -8.90 1.97
C PHE A 177 -21.16 -10.42 1.84
N ASP A 178 -22.27 -11.13 1.87
CA ASP A 178 -22.28 -12.58 1.60
C ASP A 178 -22.21 -12.86 0.09
N SER A 179 -22.75 -11.95 -0.72
CA SER A 179 -22.71 -12.00 -2.18
C SER A 179 -22.80 -10.61 -2.81
N GLY A 180 -22.36 -10.51 -4.05
CA GLY A 180 -22.46 -9.28 -4.85
C GLY A 180 -21.54 -9.28 -6.06
N LEU A 181 -21.27 -8.08 -6.57
CA LEU A 181 -20.25 -7.84 -7.59
C LEU A 181 -18.93 -7.45 -6.98
N ILE A 182 -17.85 -7.87 -7.63
CA ILE A 182 -16.52 -7.29 -7.49
C ILE A 182 -16.15 -6.70 -8.84
N VAL A 183 -15.75 -5.44 -8.84
CA VAL A 183 -15.25 -4.74 -10.02
C VAL A 183 -13.79 -4.37 -9.79
N VAL A 184 -12.92 -4.87 -10.65
CA VAL A 184 -11.49 -4.57 -10.68
C VAL A 184 -11.26 -3.53 -11.78
N MET A 185 -10.85 -2.33 -11.37
CA MET A 185 -10.46 -1.24 -12.27
C MET A 185 -9.01 -0.89 -11.97
N ASP A 186 -8.11 -1.14 -12.92
CA ASP A 186 -6.68 -1.07 -12.67
C ASP A 186 -5.89 -0.38 -13.79
N GLY A 187 -4.59 -0.20 -13.57
CA GLY A 187 -3.64 0.22 -14.60
C GLY A 187 -3.42 -0.88 -15.63
N MET A 188 -3.08 -2.08 -15.19
CA MET A 188 -2.89 -3.24 -16.06
C MET A 188 -2.86 -4.54 -15.26
N GLY A 189 -3.38 -5.61 -15.83
CA GLY A 189 -3.22 -6.95 -15.27
C GLY A 189 -2.32 -7.85 -16.12
N GLU A 190 -2.60 -9.15 -16.03
CA GLU A 190 -1.73 -10.18 -16.59
C GLU A 190 -1.80 -10.21 -18.13
N SER A 191 -0.72 -10.68 -18.75
CA SER A 191 -0.73 -10.96 -20.19
C SER A 191 -1.66 -12.12 -20.52
N HIS A 192 -2.55 -11.92 -21.51
CA HIS A 192 -3.36 -13.01 -22.06
C HIS A 192 -2.48 -14.18 -22.53
N GLY A 193 -1.33 -13.89 -23.16
CA GLY A 193 -0.40 -14.90 -23.64
C GLY A 193 0.21 -15.75 -22.52
N ALA A 194 0.52 -15.13 -21.38
CA ALA A 194 1.02 -15.83 -20.19
C ALA A 194 -0.03 -16.77 -19.60
N MET A 195 -1.27 -16.31 -19.46
CA MET A 195 -2.39 -17.14 -19.01
C MET A 195 -2.70 -18.29 -19.96
N ALA A 196 -2.83 -18.01 -21.26
CA ALA A 196 -3.16 -19.03 -22.24
C ALA A 196 -2.07 -20.11 -22.36
N ARG A 197 -0.79 -19.74 -22.28
CA ARG A 197 0.33 -20.70 -22.28
C ARG A 197 0.26 -21.61 -21.05
N ALA A 198 0.05 -21.04 -19.88
CA ALA A 198 -0.04 -21.79 -18.64
C ALA A 198 -1.24 -22.76 -18.64
N GLU A 199 -2.38 -22.32 -19.18
CA GLU A 199 -3.54 -23.20 -19.35
C GLU A 199 -3.27 -24.35 -20.32
N ALA A 200 -2.64 -24.07 -21.46
CA ALA A 200 -2.26 -25.12 -22.41
C ALA A 200 -1.29 -26.14 -21.79
N GLU A 201 -0.34 -25.68 -20.99
CA GLU A 201 0.59 -26.54 -20.24
C GLU A 201 -0.13 -27.39 -19.18
N ALA A 202 -1.11 -26.82 -18.47
CA ALA A 202 -1.93 -27.54 -17.50
C ALA A 202 -2.79 -28.63 -18.15
N VAL A 203 -3.50 -28.30 -19.24
CA VAL A 203 -4.32 -29.27 -20.00
C VAL A 203 -3.45 -30.40 -20.54
N ALA A 204 -2.30 -30.08 -21.15
CA ALA A 204 -1.39 -31.08 -21.67
C ALA A 204 -0.87 -32.02 -20.57
N ARG A 205 -0.67 -31.52 -19.34
CA ARG A 205 -0.28 -32.32 -18.18
C ARG A 205 -1.40 -33.25 -17.73
N GLU A 206 -2.62 -32.74 -17.59
CA GLU A 206 -3.81 -33.53 -17.23
C GLU A 206 -4.06 -34.66 -18.24
N GLU A 207 -4.01 -34.36 -19.54
CA GLU A 207 -4.14 -35.35 -20.61
C GLU A 207 -3.04 -36.42 -20.54
N TYR A 208 -1.80 -35.99 -20.29
CA TYR A 208 -0.67 -36.90 -20.15
C TYR A 208 -0.79 -37.83 -18.94
N GLU A 209 -1.30 -37.33 -17.82
CA GLU A 209 -1.55 -38.10 -16.59
C GLU A 209 -2.70 -39.09 -16.78
N ASN A 210 -3.79 -38.67 -17.44
CA ASN A 210 -4.94 -39.50 -17.74
C ASN A 210 -4.66 -40.59 -18.78
N ALA A 211 -3.75 -40.35 -19.73
CA ALA A 211 -3.40 -41.29 -20.79
C ALA A 211 -2.49 -42.46 -20.33
N ARG A 212 -2.11 -42.51 -19.04
CA ARG A 212 -1.14 -43.49 -18.52
C ARG A 212 -1.81 -44.61 -17.73
N ASP A 213 -1.44 -45.85 -18.06
CA ASP A 213 -1.79 -47.03 -17.28
C ASP A 213 -1.07 -47.05 -15.92
N VAL A 214 -1.69 -47.73 -14.94
CA VAL A 214 -1.23 -47.86 -13.54
C VAL A 214 0.23 -48.34 -13.42
N ASP A 215 0.70 -49.19 -14.34
CA ASP A 215 2.10 -49.69 -14.36
C ASP A 215 3.13 -48.62 -14.77
N GLY A 216 2.72 -47.64 -15.58
CA GLY A 216 3.56 -46.50 -15.98
C GLY A 216 3.76 -45.49 -14.85
N GLN A 217 2.74 -45.32 -13.99
CA GLN A 217 2.81 -44.45 -12.82
C GLN A 217 3.82 -44.99 -11.78
N ALA A 218 3.81 -46.31 -11.52
CA ALA A 218 4.74 -46.94 -10.59
C ALA A 218 6.21 -46.88 -11.05
N GLN A 219 6.48 -47.03 -12.35
CA GLN A 219 7.84 -46.95 -12.89
C GLN A 219 8.42 -45.54 -12.85
N GLN A 220 7.57 -44.52 -13.04
CA GLN A 220 7.99 -43.12 -12.95
C GLN A 220 8.20 -42.66 -11.50
N GLN A 221 7.36 -43.09 -10.55
CA GLN A 221 7.62 -42.85 -9.11
C GLN A 221 9.00 -43.41 -8.72
N GLN A 222 9.32 -44.64 -9.17
CA GLN A 222 10.66 -45.20 -8.97
C GLN A 222 11.77 -44.45 -9.73
N GLN A 223 11.47 -43.80 -10.85
CA GLN A 223 12.46 -43.03 -11.63
C GLN A 223 12.70 -41.64 -11.04
N GLN A 224 11.65 -40.96 -10.56
CA GLN A 224 11.72 -39.70 -9.80
C GLN A 224 12.44 -39.89 -8.46
N GLN A 225 12.14 -40.97 -7.73
CA GLN A 225 12.90 -41.37 -6.53
C GLN A 225 14.39 -41.63 -6.81
N ARG A 226 14.77 -41.97 -8.05
CA ARG A 226 16.17 -42.23 -8.46
C ARG A 226 16.91 -41.00 -8.99
N GLN A 227 16.21 -39.95 -9.43
CA GLN A 227 16.80 -38.76 -10.06
C GLN A 227 16.90 -37.54 -9.13
N GLY A 228 16.56 -37.70 -7.85
CA GLY A 228 16.30 -36.57 -6.95
C GLY A 228 14.91 -36.00 -7.25
N GLU A 229 14.12 -35.75 -6.22
CA GLU A 229 12.78 -35.19 -6.38
C GLU A 229 12.91 -33.78 -6.97
N ARG A 230 12.62 -33.63 -8.27
CA ARG A 230 12.25 -32.31 -8.77
C ARG A 230 10.98 -31.89 -8.02
N PRO A 231 10.92 -30.69 -7.45
CA PRO A 231 9.71 -30.22 -6.80
C PRO A 231 8.54 -30.30 -7.78
N PRO A 232 7.31 -30.56 -7.30
CA PRO A 232 6.14 -30.55 -8.15
C PRO A 232 6.02 -29.17 -8.82
N PRO A 233 5.59 -29.12 -10.09
CA PRO A 233 5.45 -27.86 -10.80
C PRO A 233 4.45 -26.95 -10.08
N VAL A 234 4.82 -25.68 -9.91
CA VAL A 234 3.96 -24.64 -9.31
C VAL A 234 2.68 -24.51 -10.12
N GLU A 235 1.53 -24.64 -9.46
CA GLU A 235 0.24 -24.45 -10.11
C GLU A 235 -0.07 -22.97 -10.32
N TYR A 236 -0.60 -22.65 -11.50
CA TYR A 236 -1.08 -21.31 -11.81
C TYR A 236 -2.59 -21.29 -11.89
N TYR A 237 -3.21 -20.43 -11.10
CA TYR A 237 -4.64 -20.19 -11.10
C TYR A 237 -4.91 -18.84 -11.73
N ASN A 238 -5.67 -18.86 -12.82
CA ASN A 238 -5.99 -17.67 -13.58
C ASN A 238 -7.43 -17.71 -14.07
N ASP A 239 -7.88 -16.59 -14.62
CA ASP A 239 -9.23 -16.41 -15.10
C ASP A 239 -9.64 -17.38 -16.22
N LEU A 240 -8.70 -17.75 -17.11
CA LEU A 240 -8.97 -18.73 -18.16
C LEU A 240 -9.20 -20.14 -17.59
N ARG A 241 -8.41 -20.51 -16.56
CA ARG A 241 -8.63 -21.75 -15.79
C ARG A 241 -10.00 -21.77 -15.14
N LEU A 242 -10.33 -20.69 -14.44
CA LEU A 242 -11.59 -20.56 -13.71
C LEU A 242 -12.80 -20.66 -14.64
N MET A 243 -12.75 -19.99 -15.80
CA MET A 243 -13.78 -20.11 -16.84
C MET A 243 -13.91 -21.54 -17.40
N ARG A 244 -12.79 -22.26 -17.57
CA ARG A 244 -12.78 -23.66 -18.02
C ARG A 244 -13.40 -24.60 -16.99
N GLU A 245 -13.03 -24.44 -15.72
CA GLU A 245 -13.51 -25.28 -14.61
C GLU A 245 -14.99 -25.10 -14.33
N LEU A 246 -15.52 -23.87 -14.47
CA LEU A 246 -16.95 -23.58 -14.43
C LEU A 246 -17.71 -24.14 -15.65
N GLY A 247 -16.98 -24.59 -16.67
CA GLY A 247 -17.50 -25.02 -17.96
C GLY A 247 -17.88 -23.80 -18.80
N ALA A 248 -17.19 -23.59 -19.91
CA ALA A 248 -17.62 -22.64 -20.94
C ALA A 248 -19.00 -23.08 -21.49
N GLY A 249 -20.08 -22.66 -20.81
CA GLY A 249 -21.47 -23.06 -21.05
C GLY A 249 -22.11 -24.00 -20.01
N GLY A 250 -21.56 -24.16 -18.81
CA GLY A 250 -22.17 -24.97 -17.74
C GLY A 250 -23.48 -24.37 -17.22
N GLU A 251 -24.50 -25.20 -17.02
CA GLU A 251 -25.78 -24.82 -16.40
C GLU A 251 -25.53 -24.06 -15.10
N MET A 252 -25.76 -22.75 -15.17
CA MET A 252 -25.87 -21.83 -14.04
C MET A 252 -26.80 -22.44 -12.99
N ALA A 253 -26.50 -22.24 -11.71
CA ALA A 253 -27.36 -22.64 -10.59
C ALA A 253 -28.84 -22.34 -10.92
N GLU A 254 -29.76 -23.28 -10.63
CA GLU A 254 -31.19 -23.08 -10.89
C GLU A 254 -31.65 -21.73 -10.33
N GLY A 255 -31.81 -20.73 -11.21
CA GLY A 255 -32.09 -19.34 -10.85
C GLY A 255 -31.31 -18.27 -11.64
N THR A 256 -30.16 -18.60 -12.24
CA THR A 256 -29.37 -17.67 -13.06
C THR A 256 -29.59 -17.94 -14.55
N GLU A 257 -30.69 -17.46 -15.12
CA GLU A 257 -30.88 -17.50 -16.57
C GLU A 257 -29.82 -16.62 -17.26
N VAL A 258 -29.04 -17.22 -18.18
CA VAL A 258 -28.37 -16.46 -19.24
C VAL A 258 -29.48 -15.75 -20.04
N PRO A 259 -29.42 -14.42 -20.27
CA PRO A 259 -30.41 -13.74 -21.09
C PRO A 259 -30.56 -14.46 -22.43
N GLY A 260 -31.73 -15.07 -22.67
CA GLY A 260 -32.02 -15.90 -23.83
C GLY A 260 -32.14 -15.14 -25.16
N ASP A 261 -31.52 -13.96 -25.29
CA ASP A 261 -31.66 -13.08 -26.45
C ASP A 261 -30.55 -13.23 -27.50
N GLY A 262 -29.57 -14.11 -27.27
CA GLY A 262 -28.48 -14.36 -28.22
C GLY A 262 -27.52 -13.17 -28.36
N SER A 263 -27.37 -12.36 -27.31
CA SER A 263 -26.25 -11.43 -27.18
C SER A 263 -24.92 -12.20 -27.02
N PRO A 264 -23.81 -11.73 -27.61
CA PRO A 264 -22.52 -12.43 -27.62
C PRO A 264 -22.05 -12.73 -26.20
N GLY A 265 -21.51 -13.93 -26.02
CA GLY A 265 -20.88 -14.36 -24.78
C GLY A 265 -19.87 -13.32 -24.29
N PHE A 266 -19.90 -13.12 -22.98
CA PHE A 266 -19.08 -12.22 -22.18
C PHE A 266 -17.56 -12.41 -22.33
N GLN A 267 -17.01 -12.03 -23.48
CA GLN A 267 -15.57 -11.86 -23.71
C GLN A 267 -15.40 -10.78 -24.77
N GLN A 268 -14.83 -9.61 -24.42
CA GLN A 268 -14.14 -8.78 -25.42
C GLN A 268 -12.72 -9.32 -25.59
N VAL A 269 -12.60 -10.61 -25.91
CA VAL A 269 -11.47 -11.08 -26.68
C VAL A 269 -11.86 -10.79 -28.12
N PRO A 270 -11.09 -10.00 -28.90
CA PRO A 270 -11.37 -9.84 -30.33
C PRO A 270 -11.62 -11.21 -30.96
N GLU A 271 -12.61 -11.34 -31.86
CA GLU A 271 -12.97 -12.62 -32.51
C GLU A 271 -11.75 -13.36 -33.10
N GLU A 272 -10.69 -12.61 -33.41
CA GLU A 272 -9.35 -13.12 -33.71
C GLU A 272 -8.32 -12.41 -32.81
N LEU A 273 -7.82 -13.10 -31.77
CA LEU A 273 -6.58 -12.67 -31.12
C LEU A 273 -5.46 -12.76 -32.16
N LEU A 274 -4.94 -11.61 -32.57
CA LEU A 274 -3.82 -11.59 -33.50
C LEU A 274 -2.61 -12.23 -32.80
N PRO A 275 -2.09 -13.37 -33.30
CA PRO A 275 -1.10 -14.19 -32.60
C PRO A 275 0.27 -13.51 -32.41
N HIS A 276 0.45 -12.30 -32.97
CA HIS A 276 1.64 -11.47 -32.86
C HIS A 276 1.45 -10.24 -31.96
N GLU A 277 0.25 -10.01 -31.43
CA GLU A 277 -0.04 -8.86 -30.57
C GLU A 277 -0.06 -9.29 -29.11
N ALA A 278 0.69 -8.59 -28.26
CA ALA A 278 0.61 -8.76 -26.82
C ALA A 278 -0.69 -8.10 -26.33
N TYR A 279 -1.51 -8.84 -25.60
CA TYR A 279 -2.71 -8.33 -24.93
C TYR A 279 -2.53 -8.44 -23.42
N ARG A 280 -3.08 -7.45 -22.72
CA ARG A 280 -3.13 -7.40 -21.25
C ARG A 280 -4.54 -7.13 -20.77
N GLU A 281 -4.76 -7.54 -19.54
CA GLU A 281 -6.00 -7.29 -18.82
C GLU A 281 -6.13 -5.80 -18.44
N ALA A 282 -7.33 -5.22 -18.59
CA ALA A 282 -7.61 -3.82 -18.27
C ALA A 282 -8.63 -3.66 -17.14
N GLU A 283 -9.87 -4.10 -17.37
CA GLU A 283 -10.94 -4.10 -16.38
C GLU A 283 -11.55 -5.51 -16.27
N SER A 284 -12.01 -5.85 -15.08
CA SER A 284 -12.63 -7.15 -14.80
C SER A 284 -13.80 -7.02 -13.84
N ALA A 285 -14.76 -7.93 -13.97
CA ALA A 285 -15.80 -8.06 -12.96
C ALA A 285 -16.11 -9.52 -12.66
N TYR A 286 -16.47 -9.76 -11.42
CA TYR A 286 -16.81 -11.06 -10.88
C TYR A 286 -18.11 -10.97 -10.10
N GLN A 287 -18.93 -12.01 -10.15
CA GLN A 287 -19.90 -12.28 -9.10
C GLN A 287 -19.24 -13.11 -8.02
N PHE A 288 -19.50 -12.78 -6.76
CA PHE A 288 -19.11 -13.63 -5.64
C PHE A 288 -20.32 -14.02 -4.82
N MET A 289 -20.30 -15.25 -4.34
CA MET A 289 -21.38 -15.83 -3.55
C MET A 289 -20.84 -16.93 -2.63
N PRO A 290 -21.60 -17.34 -1.60
CA PRO A 290 -21.19 -18.44 -0.74
C PRO A 290 -21.13 -19.76 -1.54
N GLY A 291 -20.00 -20.45 -1.46
CA GLY A 291 -19.77 -21.78 -2.00
C GLY A 291 -20.44 -22.87 -1.15
N ALA A 292 -20.32 -24.12 -1.61
CA ALA A 292 -20.94 -25.29 -0.97
C ALA A 292 -20.44 -25.56 0.48
N ASP A 293 -19.35 -24.93 0.86
CA ASP A 293 -18.73 -24.89 2.17
C ASP A 293 -19.00 -23.68 3.01
N GLY A 294 -19.60 -22.67 2.39
CA GLY A 294 -19.70 -21.35 2.94
C GLY A 294 -18.46 -20.49 2.76
N GLY A 295 -17.46 -20.80 1.94
CA GLY A 295 -16.37 -19.86 1.53
C GLY A 295 -16.76 -19.07 0.27
N PRO A 296 -16.05 -18.00 -0.14
CA PRO A 296 -16.43 -17.25 -1.33
C PRO A 296 -16.12 -18.07 -2.59
N THR A 297 -17.10 -18.16 -3.50
CA THR A 297 -16.93 -18.64 -4.87
C THR A 297 -16.96 -17.44 -5.81
N LEU A 298 -15.94 -17.30 -6.65
CA LEU A 298 -15.85 -16.24 -7.65
C LEU A 298 -16.24 -16.78 -9.03
N VAL A 299 -17.11 -16.06 -9.71
CA VAL A 299 -17.52 -16.31 -11.09
C VAL A 299 -17.10 -15.10 -11.92
N PRO A 300 -16.12 -15.21 -12.84
CA PRO A 300 -15.76 -14.12 -13.72
C PRO A 300 -16.93 -13.85 -14.66
N ILE A 301 -17.48 -12.63 -14.60
CA ILE A 301 -18.57 -12.22 -15.47
C ILE A 301 -18.10 -11.29 -16.57
N TYR A 302 -17.01 -10.53 -16.39
CA TYR A 302 -16.52 -9.60 -17.42
C TYR A 302 -14.99 -9.56 -17.44
N LYS A 303 -14.44 -9.50 -18.65
CA LYS A 303 -13.01 -9.29 -18.92
C LYS A 303 -12.85 -8.39 -20.14
N ARG A 304 -12.06 -7.32 -19.99
CA ARG A 304 -11.60 -6.48 -21.09
C ARG A 304 -10.11 -6.69 -21.33
N TRP A 305 -9.77 -7.07 -22.56
CA TRP A 305 -8.40 -7.20 -23.02
C TRP A 305 -8.04 -6.01 -23.90
N ILE A 306 -6.89 -5.41 -23.63
CA ILE A 306 -6.36 -4.31 -24.43
C ILE A 306 -5.01 -4.69 -25.00
N ARG A 307 -4.71 -4.15 -26.18
CA ARG A 307 -3.42 -4.37 -26.83
C ARG A 307 -2.34 -3.63 -26.06
N GLU A 308 -1.25 -4.34 -25.76
CA GLU A 308 -0.02 -3.77 -25.25
C GLU A 308 0.64 -2.92 -26.35
N ARG A 309 0.83 -1.63 -26.05
CA ARG A 309 1.43 -0.65 -26.94
C ARG A 309 2.83 -0.21 -26.50
N SER A 310 3.33 -0.74 -25.39
CA SER A 310 4.70 -0.48 -24.93
C SER A 310 5.72 -1.03 -25.93
N PRO A 311 6.82 -0.30 -26.20
CA PRO A 311 7.94 -0.82 -26.96
C PRO A 311 8.45 -2.14 -26.34
N PRO A 312 8.81 -3.16 -27.14
CA PRO A 312 9.28 -4.45 -26.63
C PRO A 312 10.47 -4.33 -25.65
N GLU A 313 11.33 -3.34 -25.87
CA GLU A 313 12.53 -3.04 -25.09
C GLU A 313 12.22 -2.34 -23.75
N LEU A 314 11.03 -1.73 -23.66
CA LEU A 314 10.52 -1.01 -22.48
C LEU A 314 9.28 -1.69 -21.92
N PHE A 315 9.17 -3.02 -22.06
CA PHE A 315 8.11 -3.78 -21.40
C PHE A 315 8.08 -3.36 -19.91
N ASN A 316 6.97 -2.76 -19.47
CA ASN A 316 6.73 -2.18 -18.13
C ASN A 316 7.10 -0.68 -17.92
N HIS A 317 7.80 -0.03 -18.86
CA HIS A 317 8.01 1.42 -18.90
C HIS A 317 7.21 2.01 -20.06
N GLY A 318 5.93 2.32 -19.81
CA GLY A 318 5.00 2.77 -20.85
C GLY A 318 3.56 2.28 -20.66
N PHE A 319 3.20 1.75 -19.49
CA PHE A 319 1.83 1.33 -19.20
C PHE A 319 0.85 2.51 -19.33
N GLU A 320 1.30 3.75 -19.14
CA GLU A 320 0.49 4.95 -19.36
C GLU A 320 0.06 5.13 -20.83
N ASN A 321 0.59 4.33 -21.76
CA ASN A 321 0.16 4.26 -23.16
C ASN A 321 -0.96 3.21 -23.39
N MET A 322 -1.40 2.54 -22.33
CA MET A 322 -2.50 1.58 -22.37
C MET A 322 -3.86 2.27 -22.27
N GLU A 323 -4.89 1.61 -22.81
CA GLU A 323 -6.27 2.13 -22.86
C GLU A 323 -7.13 1.64 -21.68
N SER A 324 -6.53 1.35 -20.52
CA SER A 324 -7.26 1.07 -19.27
C SER A 324 -7.60 2.37 -18.54
N MET A 325 -8.60 2.32 -17.66
CA MET A 325 -8.97 3.48 -16.84
C MET A 325 -7.80 4.01 -15.99
N GLY A 326 -7.01 3.11 -15.39
CA GLY A 326 -5.86 3.48 -14.57
C GLY A 326 -4.74 4.11 -15.40
N ALA A 327 -4.38 3.50 -16.53
CA ALA A 327 -3.31 3.99 -17.39
C ALA A 327 -3.57 5.41 -17.92
N VAL A 328 -4.80 5.71 -18.35
CA VAL A 328 -5.14 7.05 -18.83
C VAL A 328 -5.02 8.09 -17.73
N TYR A 329 -5.50 7.76 -16.53
CA TYR A 329 -5.40 8.66 -15.39
C TYR A 329 -3.94 8.89 -14.98
N SER A 330 -3.12 7.83 -14.99
CA SER A 330 -1.67 7.89 -14.79
C SER A 330 -0.95 8.72 -15.85
N ARG A 331 -1.36 8.68 -17.13
CA ARG A 331 -0.76 9.54 -18.17
C ARG A 331 -0.96 11.01 -17.85
N VAL A 332 -2.16 11.39 -17.41
CA VAL A 332 -2.44 12.77 -16.99
C VAL A 332 -1.59 13.15 -15.78
N SER A 333 -1.38 12.21 -14.84
CA SER A 333 -0.46 12.40 -13.72
C SER A 333 0.98 12.64 -14.19
N SER A 334 1.51 11.79 -15.08
CA SER A 334 2.84 11.96 -15.67
C SER A 334 2.97 13.28 -16.41
N HIS A 335 1.93 13.71 -17.11
CA HIS A 335 1.93 14.95 -17.85
C HIS A 335 1.98 16.18 -16.93
N ILE A 336 1.20 16.18 -15.84
CA ILE A 336 1.11 17.33 -14.92
C ILE A 336 2.29 17.36 -13.93
N PHE A 337 2.72 16.19 -13.42
CA PHE A 337 3.63 16.09 -12.28
C PHE A 337 4.96 15.40 -12.60
N GLY A 338 5.15 14.88 -13.82
CA GLY A 338 6.34 14.07 -14.17
C GLY A 338 6.36 12.69 -13.51
N ASP A 339 5.29 12.29 -12.81
CA ASP A 339 5.20 11.07 -12.03
C ASP A 339 3.84 10.38 -12.26
N TRP A 340 3.88 9.14 -12.76
CA TRP A 340 2.69 8.33 -13.03
C TRP A 340 1.99 7.85 -11.74
N ASN A 341 2.73 7.74 -10.63
CA ASN A 341 2.20 7.35 -9.31
C ASN A 341 1.52 8.51 -8.58
N ALA A 342 1.70 9.75 -9.04
CA ALA A 342 1.12 10.93 -8.42
C ALA A 342 -0.38 11.13 -8.72
N CYS A 343 -1.12 10.10 -9.12
CA CYS A 343 -2.55 10.16 -9.47
C CYS A 343 -3.42 10.81 -8.38
N GLY A 344 -3.11 10.57 -7.11
CA GLY A 344 -3.79 11.24 -6.00
C GLY A 344 -3.62 12.77 -5.98
N LYS A 345 -2.56 13.32 -6.59
CA LYS A 345 -2.39 14.77 -6.81
C LYS A 345 -3.33 15.27 -7.92
N VAL A 346 -3.53 14.51 -9.00
CA VAL A 346 -4.53 14.84 -10.04
C VAL A 346 -5.93 14.94 -9.42
N MET A 347 -6.31 13.94 -8.63
CA MET A 347 -7.59 13.93 -7.90
C MET A 347 -7.73 15.12 -6.95
N GLY A 348 -6.66 15.51 -6.26
CA GLY A 348 -6.67 16.66 -5.34
C GLY A 348 -6.69 18.02 -6.05
N LEU A 349 -6.10 18.11 -7.24
CA LEU A 349 -6.01 19.33 -8.04
C LEU A 349 -7.32 19.62 -8.80
N ALA A 350 -8.04 18.58 -9.24
CA ALA A 350 -9.25 18.68 -10.05
C ALA A 350 -10.30 19.70 -9.51
N PRO A 351 -10.66 19.71 -8.21
CA PRO A 351 -11.65 20.66 -7.69
C PRO A 351 -11.23 22.15 -7.78
N TYR A 352 -9.94 22.46 -7.94
CA TYR A 352 -9.49 23.85 -8.06
C TYR A 352 -9.88 24.51 -9.38
N ALA A 353 -10.29 23.73 -10.39
CA ALA A 353 -10.81 24.26 -11.65
C ALA A 353 -12.03 25.18 -11.45
N SER A 354 -12.83 24.96 -10.40
CA SER A 354 -14.00 25.80 -10.10
C SER A 354 -13.65 27.17 -9.49
N LYS A 355 -12.42 27.33 -8.98
CA LYS A 355 -11.92 28.57 -8.39
C LYS A 355 -11.11 29.41 -9.38
N SER A 356 -10.65 28.82 -10.48
CA SER A 356 -9.95 29.52 -11.56
C SER A 356 -10.91 30.17 -12.54
N SER A 357 -10.50 31.31 -13.13
CA SER A 357 -11.17 31.80 -14.34
C SER A 357 -10.97 30.80 -15.47
N PRO A 358 -12.02 30.41 -16.22
CA PRO A 358 -11.86 29.48 -17.32
C PRO A 358 -10.87 30.05 -18.35
N PRO A 359 -9.92 29.25 -18.87
CA PRO A 359 -9.02 29.70 -19.93
C PRO A 359 -9.82 30.22 -21.13
N ALA A 360 -9.26 31.15 -21.90
CA ALA A 360 -9.98 31.73 -23.02
C ALA A 360 -10.37 30.64 -24.05
N ALA A 361 -11.50 30.82 -24.73
CA ALA A 361 -11.98 29.85 -25.70
C ALA A 361 -10.94 29.62 -26.80
N GLY A 362 -10.36 28.40 -26.84
CA GLY A 362 -9.29 28.02 -27.78
C GLY A 362 -7.89 27.92 -27.18
N GLU A 363 -7.66 28.36 -25.93
CA GLU A 363 -6.39 28.16 -25.19
C GLU A 363 -6.29 26.77 -24.56
N LEU A 364 -7.43 26.16 -24.25
CA LEU A 364 -7.48 24.77 -23.84
C LEU A 364 -7.57 23.88 -25.10
N PRO A 365 -6.58 23.02 -25.35
CA PRO A 365 -6.73 21.92 -26.30
C PRO A 365 -7.93 21.04 -25.89
N PRO A 366 -8.49 20.28 -26.85
CA PRO A 366 -9.58 19.37 -26.53
C PRO A 366 -9.14 18.45 -25.38
N PRO A 367 -9.99 18.23 -24.37
CA PRO A 367 -9.66 17.32 -23.29
C PRO A 367 -9.31 15.93 -23.85
N PRO A 368 -8.53 15.11 -23.14
CA PRO A 368 -8.64 13.66 -23.32
C PRO A 368 -10.10 13.29 -23.10
N ARG A 369 -10.80 12.97 -24.19
CA ARG A 369 -12.19 12.53 -24.10
C ARG A 369 -12.15 11.06 -23.75
N LEU A 370 -12.31 10.75 -22.47
CA LEU A 370 -12.70 9.41 -22.02
C LEU A 370 -14.15 9.19 -22.45
N THR A 371 -14.38 8.98 -23.76
CA THR A 371 -15.73 8.71 -24.26
C THR A 371 -16.13 7.29 -23.87
N SER A 372 -17.34 7.14 -23.37
CA SER A 372 -17.90 5.88 -22.89
C SER A 372 -18.20 4.83 -23.97
N GLY A 373 -17.49 4.88 -25.12
CA GLY A 373 -17.59 3.93 -26.23
C GLY A 373 -17.80 2.52 -25.68
N SER A 374 -19.01 2.01 -25.91
CA SER A 374 -19.71 1.05 -25.04
C SER A 374 -18.79 0.00 -24.42
N LEU A 375 -18.41 0.23 -23.15
CA LEU A 375 -17.65 -0.74 -22.36
C LEU A 375 -18.38 -2.10 -22.24
N LEU A 376 -19.66 -2.18 -22.63
CA LEU A 376 -20.56 -3.29 -22.32
C LEU A 376 -21.30 -3.94 -23.48
N LEU A 377 -21.25 -3.47 -24.74
CA LEU A 377 -22.13 -4.04 -25.79
C LEU A 377 -21.42 -4.68 -26.99
N GLY A 378 -21.52 -6.01 -27.02
CA GLY A 378 -21.90 -6.77 -28.20
C GLY A 378 -23.42 -6.74 -28.49
N GLY A 379 -24.13 -5.64 -28.25
CA GLY A 379 -25.60 -5.56 -28.39
C GLY A 379 -26.06 -4.87 -29.67
N LYS A 380 -26.86 -5.56 -30.49
CA LYS A 380 -27.52 -5.07 -31.71
C LYS A 380 -28.44 -3.86 -31.42
N GLY A 381 -27.91 -2.65 -31.52
CA GLY A 381 -28.66 -1.46 -31.16
C GLY A 381 -28.14 -0.17 -31.78
N GLY A 382 -27.86 -0.17 -33.07
CA GLY A 382 -27.67 1.05 -33.86
C GLY A 382 -26.30 1.17 -34.50
N GLY A 383 -26.15 0.64 -35.72
CA GLY A 383 -25.32 1.21 -36.81
C GLY A 383 -23.87 1.62 -36.58
N GLY A 384 -23.24 1.34 -35.44
CA GLY A 384 -21.83 1.60 -35.18
C GLY A 384 -20.96 0.56 -35.86
N THR A 385 -19.98 1.03 -36.63
CA THR A 385 -18.78 0.26 -37.01
C THR A 385 -18.08 -0.19 -35.72
N GLY A 386 -17.25 -1.24 -35.74
CA GLY A 386 -16.56 -1.77 -34.55
C GLY A 386 -15.51 -0.85 -33.90
N GLU A 387 -15.79 0.45 -33.83
CA GLU A 387 -14.99 1.56 -33.32
C GLU A 387 -15.54 2.12 -31.99
N ASP A 388 -16.62 1.54 -31.43
CA ASP A 388 -17.22 1.91 -30.14
C ASP A 388 -16.42 1.35 -28.93
N ALA A 389 -15.10 1.58 -28.92
CA ALA A 389 -14.22 1.22 -27.81
C ALA A 389 -13.96 2.44 -26.90
N PHE A 390 -13.54 2.19 -25.66
CA PHE A 390 -12.97 3.22 -24.78
C PHE A 390 -11.80 3.91 -25.52
N TYR A 391 -12.03 5.14 -25.96
CA TYR A 391 -11.13 5.89 -26.83
C TYR A 391 -10.42 6.98 -26.05
N VAL A 392 -9.13 7.18 -26.36
CA VAL A 392 -8.29 8.22 -25.76
C VAL A 392 -7.52 8.88 -26.90
N ASP A 393 -7.63 10.21 -27.00
CA ASP A 393 -6.88 11.00 -27.98
C ASP A 393 -5.47 11.30 -27.44
N TRP A 394 -4.55 10.33 -27.62
CA TRP A 394 -3.18 10.43 -27.12
C TRP A 394 -2.39 11.57 -27.75
N GLU A 395 -2.60 11.84 -29.05
CA GLU A 395 -1.93 12.93 -29.76
C GLU A 395 -2.32 14.30 -29.17
N ALA A 396 -3.58 14.46 -28.77
CA ALA A 396 -4.02 15.66 -28.06
C ALA A 396 -3.32 15.82 -26.70
N ILE A 397 -3.16 14.74 -25.90
CA ILE A 397 -2.45 14.80 -24.60
C ILE A 397 -0.96 15.12 -24.79
N GLU A 398 -0.32 14.56 -25.81
CA GLU A 398 1.11 14.80 -26.08
C GLU A 398 1.37 16.20 -26.63
N SER A 399 0.39 16.80 -27.31
CA SER A 399 0.48 18.17 -27.81
C SER A 399 0.32 19.24 -26.73
N LEU A 400 -0.05 18.84 -25.50
CA LEU A 400 -0.23 19.77 -24.38
C LEU A 400 1.12 20.37 -23.93
N PRO A 401 1.15 21.64 -23.48
CA PRO A 401 2.34 22.23 -22.89
C PRO A 401 2.83 21.38 -21.71
N ARG A 402 4.07 20.88 -21.78
CA ARG A 402 4.70 20.22 -20.64
C ARG A 402 5.03 21.25 -19.56
N PRO A 403 4.96 20.89 -18.28
CA PRO A 403 5.29 21.78 -17.16
C PRO A 403 6.82 21.98 -17.07
N ASN A 404 7.46 22.56 -18.08
CA ASN A 404 8.74 23.24 -17.87
C ASN A 404 8.41 24.59 -17.25
N GLY A 405 8.34 24.66 -15.92
CA GLY A 405 8.04 25.90 -15.20
C GLY A 405 7.21 25.78 -13.91
N LEU A 406 6.86 24.57 -13.46
CA LEU A 406 6.54 24.36 -12.04
C LEU A 406 7.82 23.92 -11.32
N GLY A 407 8.80 24.83 -11.23
CA GLY A 407 10.06 24.58 -10.51
C GLY A 407 11.36 25.10 -11.14
N GLN A 408 11.33 25.83 -12.25
CA GLN A 408 12.47 26.69 -12.62
C GLN A 408 12.14 28.11 -12.17
N GLU A 409 12.97 28.65 -11.30
CA GLU A 409 13.09 30.10 -11.11
C GLU A 409 13.33 30.68 -12.50
N GLY A 410 12.32 31.34 -13.06
CA GLY A 410 12.53 32.19 -14.21
C GLY A 410 13.35 33.37 -13.74
N ASP A 411 14.58 33.44 -14.25
CA ASP A 411 15.46 34.60 -14.18
C ASP A 411 14.62 35.87 -14.32
N GLY A 412 14.69 36.72 -13.31
CA GLY A 412 13.77 37.82 -13.10
C GLY A 412 13.55 38.66 -14.35
N GLN A 413 12.33 38.61 -14.89
CA GLN A 413 11.63 39.74 -15.51
C GLN A 413 10.20 39.31 -15.85
N ASP A 414 9.33 39.25 -14.83
CA ASP A 414 7.92 39.58 -15.07
C ASP A 414 7.71 41.03 -14.64
N GLU A 415 7.54 41.89 -15.65
CA GLU A 415 7.25 43.31 -15.47
C GLU A 415 5.86 43.46 -14.84
N GLY A 416 5.84 43.80 -13.56
CA GLY A 416 4.74 44.55 -12.95
C GLY A 416 3.59 43.72 -12.38
N ASP A 417 3.86 42.97 -11.31
CA ASP A 417 2.82 42.63 -10.34
C ASP A 417 2.81 43.70 -9.23
N ASP A 418 1.68 44.40 -9.11
CA ASP A 418 1.51 45.63 -8.35
C ASP A 418 1.16 45.38 -6.88
N GLY A 419 1.81 44.41 -6.23
CA GLY A 419 1.77 44.26 -4.77
C GLY A 419 0.37 44.22 -4.16
N SER A 420 -0.63 43.78 -4.93
CA SER A 420 -1.98 43.53 -4.42
C SER A 420 -2.10 42.06 -4.07
N GLY A 421 -1.76 41.72 -2.83
CA GLY A 421 -1.99 40.40 -2.27
C GLY A 421 -3.45 39.99 -2.50
N ASN A 422 -3.64 38.93 -3.28
CA ASN A 422 -4.91 38.25 -3.42
C ASN A 422 -4.72 36.82 -2.90
N GLU A 423 -5.38 36.52 -1.78
CA GLU A 423 -5.34 35.25 -1.05
C GLU A 423 -6.11 34.11 -1.77
N ASP A 424 -6.34 34.20 -3.08
CA ASP A 424 -7.26 33.33 -3.82
C ASP A 424 -6.71 32.85 -5.18
N GLY A 425 -6.11 31.65 -5.22
CA GLY A 425 -6.11 30.76 -6.40
C GLY A 425 -4.82 30.56 -7.21
N LEU A 426 -4.77 29.45 -7.94
CA LEU A 426 -3.73 29.10 -8.93
C LEU A 426 -3.79 30.06 -10.14
N HIS A 427 -2.76 30.85 -10.40
CA HIS A 427 -2.69 31.71 -11.59
C HIS A 427 -1.91 31.05 -12.75
N GLY A 428 -2.14 31.49 -14.00
CA GLY A 428 -1.42 31.03 -15.19
C GLY A 428 -1.54 29.51 -15.46
N LEU A 429 -0.39 28.83 -15.61
CA LEU A 429 -0.30 27.39 -15.86
C LEU A 429 -1.01 26.52 -14.80
N GLY A 430 -1.10 27.00 -13.55
CA GLY A 430 -1.81 26.28 -12.48
C GLY A 430 -3.32 26.14 -12.74
N SER A 431 -3.96 27.17 -13.30
CA SER A 431 -5.38 27.12 -13.71
C SER A 431 -5.59 26.14 -14.88
N PHE A 432 -4.65 26.09 -15.83
CA PHE A 432 -4.70 25.16 -16.97
C PHE A 432 -4.64 23.70 -16.50
N TYR A 433 -3.68 23.35 -15.64
CA TYR A 433 -3.53 21.98 -15.15
C TYR A 433 -4.67 21.57 -14.20
N ALA A 434 -5.24 22.51 -13.43
CA ALA A 434 -6.46 22.23 -12.68
C ALA A 434 -7.64 21.89 -13.59
N ALA A 435 -7.82 22.63 -14.70
CA ALA A 435 -8.85 22.29 -15.69
C ALA A 435 -8.60 20.94 -16.37
N LEU A 436 -7.35 20.60 -16.70
CA LEU A 436 -6.98 19.30 -17.25
C LEU A 436 -7.28 18.17 -16.26
N ALA A 437 -6.90 18.34 -14.99
CA ALA A 437 -7.18 17.40 -13.92
C ALA A 437 -8.70 17.21 -13.72
N SER A 438 -9.48 18.29 -13.73
CA SER A 438 -10.95 18.23 -13.63
C SER A 438 -11.55 17.41 -14.77
N ARG A 439 -11.11 17.63 -16.01
CA ARG A 439 -11.60 16.90 -17.18
C ARG A 439 -11.23 15.42 -17.14
N ALA A 440 -10.02 15.09 -16.72
CA ALA A 440 -9.60 13.70 -16.54
C ALA A 440 -10.43 13.00 -15.44
N GLN A 441 -10.69 13.70 -14.33
CA GLN A 441 -11.53 13.22 -13.24
C GLN A 441 -12.98 12.99 -13.69
N GLU A 442 -13.59 13.96 -14.38
CA GLU A 442 -14.95 13.86 -14.94
C GLU A 442 -15.06 12.68 -15.92
N GLY A 443 -14.11 12.54 -16.83
CA GLY A 443 -14.09 11.46 -17.82
C GLY A 443 -13.95 10.07 -17.17
N LEU A 444 -13.08 9.93 -16.16
CA LEU A 444 -12.95 8.70 -15.38
C LEU A 444 -14.27 8.37 -14.68
N GLU A 445 -14.87 9.35 -14.03
CA GLU A 445 -16.15 9.22 -13.35
C GLU A 445 -17.28 8.79 -14.27
N GLU A 446 -17.42 9.39 -15.45
CA GLU A 446 -18.45 9.04 -16.42
C GLU A 446 -18.29 7.60 -16.92
N ALA A 447 -17.08 7.24 -17.36
CA ALA A 447 -16.80 5.92 -17.90
C ALA A 447 -16.97 4.81 -16.85
N ALA A 448 -16.40 4.97 -15.66
CA ALA A 448 -16.50 3.99 -14.58
C ALA A 448 -17.95 3.88 -14.05
N LEU A 449 -18.67 5.00 -13.92
CA LEU A 449 -20.06 4.98 -13.47
C LEU A 449 -20.98 4.27 -14.47
N GLU A 450 -20.82 4.52 -15.77
CA GLU A 450 -21.56 3.82 -16.83
C GLU A 450 -21.26 2.32 -16.82
N PHE A 451 -19.98 1.96 -16.72
CA PHE A 451 -19.53 0.57 -16.64
C PHE A 451 -20.14 -0.17 -15.45
N VAL A 452 -20.02 0.39 -14.26
CA VAL A 452 -20.50 -0.22 -13.01
C VAL A 452 -22.03 -0.31 -12.98
N LYS A 453 -22.75 0.72 -13.48
CA LYS A 453 -24.21 0.69 -13.64
C LYS A 453 -24.66 -0.41 -14.62
N GLY A 454 -24.00 -0.53 -15.76
CA GLY A 454 -24.39 -1.54 -16.72
C GLY A 454 -24.07 -2.98 -16.25
N LEU A 455 -23.04 -3.18 -15.42
CA LEU A 455 -22.83 -4.45 -14.71
C LEU A 455 -23.97 -4.75 -13.74
N ARG A 456 -24.39 -3.78 -12.93
CA ARG A 456 -25.57 -3.90 -12.04
C ARG A 456 -26.81 -4.32 -12.82
N ASP A 457 -27.12 -3.61 -13.90
CA ASP A 457 -28.35 -3.82 -14.67
C ASP A 457 -28.40 -5.19 -15.35
N ARG A 458 -27.24 -5.73 -15.73
CA ARG A 458 -27.11 -7.07 -16.35
C ARG A 458 -27.17 -8.21 -15.34
N THR A 459 -26.69 -7.99 -14.12
CA THR A 459 -26.53 -9.05 -13.11
C THR A 459 -27.65 -9.04 -12.08
N GLY A 460 -28.30 -7.90 -11.87
CA GLY A 460 -29.32 -7.71 -10.84
C GLY A 460 -28.77 -7.62 -9.41
N GLU A 461 -27.44 -7.56 -9.25
CA GLU A 461 -26.80 -7.51 -7.93
C GLU A 461 -27.07 -6.20 -7.20
N GLU A 462 -27.31 -6.29 -5.90
CA GLU A 462 -27.58 -5.13 -5.05
C GLU A 462 -26.35 -4.59 -4.33
N ASN A 463 -25.25 -5.35 -4.27
CA ASN A 463 -24.03 -4.97 -3.57
C ASN A 463 -22.82 -4.99 -4.52
N VAL A 464 -21.89 -4.06 -4.37
CA VAL A 464 -20.65 -4.01 -5.17
C VAL A 464 -19.42 -3.70 -4.31
N CYS A 465 -18.34 -4.44 -4.55
CA CYS A 465 -17.01 -4.16 -4.06
C CYS A 465 -16.14 -3.60 -5.19
N LEU A 466 -15.42 -2.52 -4.95
CA LEU A 466 -14.50 -1.91 -5.91
C LEU A 466 -13.04 -2.15 -5.47
N CYS A 467 -12.18 -2.58 -6.39
CA CYS A 467 -10.75 -2.81 -6.17
C CYS A 467 -9.94 -2.58 -7.46
N GLY A 468 -8.62 -2.76 -7.40
CA GLY A 468 -7.66 -2.27 -8.38
C GLY A 468 -7.22 -0.83 -8.07
N GLY A 469 -6.09 -0.38 -8.62
CA GLY A 469 -5.49 0.92 -8.27
C GLY A 469 -6.43 2.12 -8.47
N VAL A 470 -7.39 2.04 -9.41
CA VAL A 470 -8.38 3.09 -9.66
C VAL A 470 -9.34 3.28 -8.47
N ALA A 471 -9.59 2.22 -7.69
CA ALA A 471 -10.44 2.29 -6.51
C ALA A 471 -9.79 3.04 -5.33
N LEU A 472 -8.54 3.53 -5.45
CA LEU A 472 -7.98 4.55 -4.56
C LEU A 472 -8.57 5.95 -4.79
N ASN A 473 -9.26 6.17 -5.91
CA ASN A 473 -9.95 7.41 -6.25
C ASN A 473 -11.25 7.53 -5.46
N SER A 474 -11.17 8.17 -4.29
CA SER A 474 -12.31 8.31 -3.38
C SER A 474 -13.44 9.18 -3.94
N VAL A 475 -13.12 10.08 -4.88
CA VAL A 475 -14.13 10.94 -5.53
C VAL A 475 -15.01 10.10 -6.43
N LEU A 476 -14.40 9.26 -7.28
CA LEU A 476 -15.09 8.28 -8.10
C LEU A 476 -15.94 7.33 -7.25
N ASN A 477 -15.36 6.75 -6.20
CA ASN A 477 -16.07 5.81 -5.36
C ASN A 477 -17.30 6.46 -4.70
N GLY A 478 -17.17 7.71 -4.23
CA GLY A 478 -18.28 8.47 -3.67
C GLY A 478 -19.41 8.69 -4.68
N LYS A 479 -19.07 8.98 -5.94
CA LYS A 479 -20.04 9.09 -7.03
C LYS A 479 -20.73 7.76 -7.34
N ILE A 480 -19.98 6.65 -7.41
CA ILE A 480 -20.54 5.31 -7.57
C ILE A 480 -21.51 5.00 -6.43
N ALA A 481 -21.14 5.25 -5.18
CA ALA A 481 -22.00 5.00 -4.02
C ALA A 481 -23.34 5.76 -4.08
N ARG A 482 -23.34 7.00 -4.57
CA ARG A 482 -24.57 7.81 -4.67
C ARG A 482 -25.41 7.52 -5.90
N GLU A 483 -24.78 7.25 -7.04
CA GLU A 483 -25.44 7.30 -8.35
C GLU A 483 -25.54 5.95 -9.03
N ALA A 484 -24.66 4.99 -8.71
CA ALA A 484 -24.66 3.67 -9.35
C ALA A 484 -25.78 2.77 -8.84
N GLY A 485 -26.64 3.24 -7.93
CA GLY A 485 -27.89 2.59 -7.48
C GLY A 485 -27.73 1.18 -6.91
N PHE A 486 -26.55 0.85 -6.40
CA PHE A 486 -26.36 -0.29 -5.50
C PHE A 486 -26.91 0.05 -4.12
N ARG A 487 -27.40 -0.96 -3.40
CA ARG A 487 -27.84 -0.86 -2.01
C ARG A 487 -26.66 -0.67 -1.06
N ARG A 488 -25.54 -1.36 -1.33
CA ARG A 488 -24.32 -1.29 -0.54
C ARG A 488 -23.11 -1.22 -1.47
N VAL A 489 -22.16 -0.34 -1.14
CA VAL A 489 -20.88 -0.18 -1.86
C VAL A 489 -19.76 -0.33 -0.85
N PHE A 490 -18.78 -1.17 -1.18
CA PHE A 490 -17.62 -1.43 -0.34
C PHE A 490 -16.33 -1.20 -1.13
N VAL A 491 -15.35 -0.59 -0.49
CA VAL A 491 -13.98 -0.47 -1.01
C VAL A 491 -13.07 -0.92 0.12
N PRO A 492 -12.20 -1.92 -0.07
CA PRO A 492 -11.29 -2.38 0.97
C PRO A 492 -10.28 -1.27 1.36
N PRO A 493 -9.61 -1.38 2.52
CA PRO A 493 -8.59 -0.40 2.95
C PRO A 493 -7.34 -0.42 2.07
N CYS A 494 -7.10 -1.56 1.40
CA CYS A 494 -6.00 -1.84 0.49
C CYS A 494 -6.53 -2.25 -0.90
N PRO A 495 -7.18 -1.34 -1.66
CA PRO A 495 -7.77 -1.70 -2.94
C PRO A 495 -6.76 -1.81 -4.08
N GLY A 496 -5.54 -1.26 -3.93
CA GLY A 496 -4.48 -1.34 -4.93
C GLY A 496 -3.65 -2.63 -4.81
N ASP A 497 -2.48 -2.62 -5.45
CA ASP A 497 -1.58 -3.77 -5.56
C ASP A 497 -1.05 -4.25 -4.20
N GLU A 498 -1.00 -3.36 -3.21
CA GLU A 498 -0.70 -3.74 -1.84
C GLU A 498 -1.69 -4.80 -1.33
N GLY A 499 -2.96 -4.73 -1.73
CA GLY A 499 -4.02 -5.67 -1.33
C GLY A 499 -3.94 -7.05 -1.97
N VAL A 500 -3.13 -7.25 -3.01
CA VAL A 500 -3.01 -8.52 -3.74
C VAL A 500 -2.49 -9.64 -2.84
N ALA A 501 -1.56 -9.35 -1.92
CA ALA A 501 -1.07 -10.34 -0.96
C ALA A 501 -2.19 -10.92 -0.09
N VAL A 502 -3.19 -10.10 0.28
CA VAL A 502 -4.39 -10.57 1.01
C VAL A 502 -5.20 -11.52 0.13
N GLY A 503 -5.37 -11.20 -1.15
CA GLY A 503 -6.04 -12.07 -2.12
C GLY A 503 -5.35 -13.40 -2.32
N CYS A 504 -4.02 -13.38 -2.47
CA CYS A 504 -3.18 -14.58 -2.56
C CYS A 504 -3.31 -15.47 -1.32
N ALA A 505 -3.20 -14.89 -0.12
CA ALA A 505 -3.28 -15.65 1.13
C ALA A 505 -4.69 -16.23 1.33
N SER A 506 -5.73 -15.44 1.06
CA SER A 506 -7.13 -15.87 1.13
C SER A 506 -7.42 -17.03 0.18
N PHE A 507 -7.03 -16.88 -1.09
CA PHE A 507 -7.12 -17.96 -2.09
C PHE A 507 -6.39 -19.22 -1.61
N GLY A 508 -5.14 -19.08 -1.17
CA GLY A 508 -4.33 -20.18 -0.68
C GLY A 508 -4.97 -20.90 0.50
N TRP A 509 -5.54 -20.15 1.45
CA TRP A 509 -6.23 -20.74 2.59
C TRP A 509 -7.49 -21.50 2.16
N HIS A 510 -8.34 -20.91 1.32
CA HIS A 510 -9.54 -21.59 0.82
C HIS A 510 -9.21 -22.85 0.00
N GLN A 511 -8.14 -22.82 -0.79
CA GLN A 511 -7.73 -23.94 -1.65
C GLN A 511 -6.73 -24.90 -0.98
N ARG A 512 -6.34 -24.68 0.28
CA ARG A 512 -5.25 -25.43 0.94
C ARG A 512 -5.41 -26.94 0.94
N ARG A 513 -6.65 -27.45 0.97
CA ARG A 513 -6.94 -28.90 0.93
C ARG A 513 -6.69 -29.52 -0.45
N LEU A 514 -6.83 -28.72 -1.51
CA LEU A 514 -6.53 -29.12 -2.88
C LEU A 514 -5.04 -28.94 -3.18
N LEU A 515 -4.43 -27.86 -2.68
CA LEU A 515 -3.01 -27.54 -2.88
C LEU A 515 -2.06 -28.43 -2.07
N LEU A 516 -2.51 -28.94 -0.93
CA LEU A 516 -1.77 -29.86 -0.07
C LEU A 516 -2.61 -31.11 0.20
N PRO A 517 -2.79 -32.01 -0.78
CA PRO A 517 -3.51 -33.25 -0.56
C PRO A 517 -2.77 -34.07 0.50
N SER A 518 -3.49 -34.50 1.53
CA SER A 518 -2.91 -35.25 2.65
C SER A 518 -2.16 -36.47 2.12
N SER A 519 -0.86 -36.55 2.38
CA SER A 519 -0.06 -37.76 2.19
C SER A 519 -0.59 -38.84 3.14
N GLY A 520 -1.59 -39.60 2.66
CA GLY A 520 -2.06 -40.85 3.25
C GLY A 520 -2.09 -40.90 4.77
N ASP A 521 -2.99 -40.17 5.42
CA ASP A 521 -3.37 -40.48 6.81
C ASP A 521 -4.20 -41.78 6.81
N THR A 522 -3.47 -42.89 6.75
CA THR A 522 -3.93 -44.18 7.21
C THR A 522 -3.35 -44.40 8.60
N THR A 523 -3.82 -43.67 9.62
CA THR A 523 -4.10 -44.21 10.97
C THR A 523 -4.63 -43.15 11.95
N LEU A 524 -5.84 -42.65 11.72
CA LEU A 524 -6.77 -42.41 12.83
C LEU A 524 -7.72 -43.60 12.95
N SER A 525 -7.25 -44.65 13.60
CA SER A 525 -8.13 -45.76 14.01
C SER A 525 -9.07 -45.28 15.12
N PRO A 526 -10.40 -45.45 15.01
CA PRO A 526 -11.32 -45.19 16.09
C PRO A 526 -11.28 -46.36 17.09
N THR A 527 -10.25 -46.41 17.93
CA THR A 527 -10.22 -47.31 19.07
C THR A 527 -9.63 -46.62 20.28
N ASP A 528 -10.45 -45.81 20.95
CA ASP A 528 -10.41 -45.65 22.41
C ASP A 528 -11.79 -45.24 22.94
N LYS A 529 -12.75 -46.15 22.80
CA LYS A 529 -13.96 -46.16 23.63
C LYS A 529 -14.20 -47.56 24.18
N LYS A 530 -13.49 -47.90 25.26
CA LYS A 530 -13.92 -48.89 26.25
C LYS A 530 -13.49 -48.46 27.65
N ASN A 531 -14.36 -47.71 28.34
CA ASN A 531 -15.09 -48.20 29.51
C ASN A 531 -15.56 -47.04 30.42
N GLY A 532 -16.89 -46.91 30.52
CA GLY A 532 -17.58 -46.51 31.74
C GLY A 532 -17.77 -45.02 32.02
N ASP A 533 -18.94 -44.46 31.67
CA ASP A 533 -20.06 -44.21 32.60
C ASP A 533 -21.20 -43.47 31.87
N PRO A 534 -22.42 -44.02 31.74
CA PRO A 534 -23.50 -43.39 30.98
C PRO A 534 -24.49 -42.70 31.91
N THR A 535 -24.17 -41.51 32.44
CA THR A 535 -25.19 -40.59 32.96
C THR A 535 -24.70 -39.13 32.99
N ALA A 536 -25.03 -38.35 31.95
CA ALA A 536 -25.43 -36.95 32.09
C ALA A 536 -25.99 -36.46 30.74
N VAL A 537 -27.26 -36.08 30.77
CA VAL A 537 -28.11 -35.61 29.68
C VAL A 537 -28.06 -34.09 29.65
N CYS A 538 -28.07 -33.49 28.45
CA CYS A 538 -28.67 -32.18 28.10
C CYS A 538 -28.83 -32.17 26.56
N GLU A 539 -29.94 -32.69 26.03
CA GLU A 539 -31.11 -31.95 25.52
C GLU A 539 -30.88 -31.26 24.16
N GLU A 540 -31.05 -32.04 23.07
CA GLU A 540 -31.39 -31.57 21.73
C GLU A 540 -32.93 -31.52 21.60
N GLU A 541 -33.48 -30.37 21.19
CA GLU A 541 -34.87 -30.28 20.74
C GLU A 541 -34.96 -30.49 19.22
N ASN A 542 -35.80 -31.47 18.88
CA ASN A 542 -36.16 -31.92 17.53
C ASN A 542 -36.82 -30.84 16.67
N LEU A 543 -36.45 -30.80 15.38
CA LEU A 543 -37.36 -30.41 14.31
C LEU A 543 -37.57 -31.62 13.39
N THR A 544 -38.84 -31.95 13.22
CA THR A 544 -39.38 -33.19 12.65
C THR A 544 -39.37 -33.22 11.13
N ASP A 545 -39.02 -34.40 10.60
CA ASP A 545 -39.19 -34.90 9.23
C ASP A 545 -40.60 -34.69 8.63
N THR A 546 -40.61 -34.44 7.31
CA THR A 546 -41.61 -35.01 6.39
C THR A 546 -40.89 -35.62 5.18
N PRO A 547 -41.20 -36.87 4.77
CA PRO A 547 -40.49 -37.56 3.70
C PRO A 547 -41.13 -37.29 2.33
N VAL A 548 -40.32 -37.10 1.29
CA VAL A 548 -40.77 -37.23 -0.10
C VAL A 548 -39.89 -38.25 -0.81
N GLU A 549 -40.57 -39.14 -1.52
CA GLU A 549 -40.12 -40.41 -2.06
C GLU A 549 -39.07 -40.30 -3.18
N SER A 550 -38.29 -41.38 -3.26
CA SER A 550 -37.32 -41.76 -4.28
C SER A 550 -37.84 -41.76 -5.71
N GLY A 551 -37.05 -41.19 -6.63
CA GLY A 551 -37.06 -41.50 -8.07
C GLY A 551 -35.61 -41.64 -8.55
N GLY A 552 -35.17 -42.88 -8.77
CA GLY A 552 -33.80 -43.20 -9.18
C GLY A 552 -33.51 -42.88 -10.65
N GLY A 553 -32.24 -42.56 -10.92
CA GLY A 553 -31.72 -42.43 -12.28
C GLY A 553 -30.26 -41.97 -12.36
N GLY A 554 -29.32 -42.89 -12.10
CA GLY A 554 -27.97 -42.90 -12.69
C GLY A 554 -26.97 -41.85 -12.21
N ASP A 555 -26.22 -42.16 -11.15
CA ASP A 555 -25.04 -41.40 -10.73
C ASP A 555 -23.91 -41.52 -11.78
N LEU A 556 -23.51 -40.37 -12.33
CA LEU A 556 -22.24 -40.16 -13.02
C LEU A 556 -21.19 -39.76 -11.97
N GLU A 557 -20.45 -40.74 -11.47
CA GLU A 557 -19.22 -40.51 -10.70
C GLU A 557 -18.14 -39.91 -11.62
N GLY A 558 -17.56 -38.77 -11.23
CA GLY A 558 -16.37 -38.22 -11.89
C GLY A 558 -16.24 -36.70 -12.01
N ARG A 559 -16.81 -35.89 -11.11
CA ARG A 559 -16.47 -34.45 -11.02
C ARG A 559 -15.50 -34.22 -9.86
N PRO A 560 -14.40 -33.46 -10.04
CA PRO A 560 -13.54 -33.08 -8.92
C PRO A 560 -14.40 -32.29 -7.92
N LYS A 561 -14.41 -32.78 -6.69
CA LYS A 561 -15.10 -32.14 -5.58
C LYS A 561 -14.35 -30.83 -5.32
N VAL A 562 -14.99 -29.70 -5.61
CA VAL A 562 -14.63 -28.41 -5.02
C VAL A 562 -14.78 -28.61 -3.51
N VAL A 563 -13.64 -28.87 -2.84
CA VAL A 563 -13.63 -29.12 -1.40
C VAL A 563 -13.42 -27.79 -0.73
N ALA A 564 -14.32 -27.56 0.18
CA ALA A 564 -14.80 -26.26 0.46
C ALA A 564 -14.76 -26.17 2.04
N GLY A 565 -14.33 -25.05 2.64
CA GLY A 565 -14.44 -24.70 4.09
C GLY A 565 -15.24 -23.40 4.40
N PRO A 566 -15.70 -23.20 5.65
CA PRO A 566 -16.55 -22.06 6.05
C PRO A 566 -15.86 -20.71 5.78
N LEU A 567 -16.67 -19.67 5.46
CA LEU A 567 -16.31 -18.25 5.51
C LEU A 567 -15.59 -18.04 6.84
N GLY A 568 -14.27 -17.81 6.77
CA GLY A 568 -13.47 -17.49 7.94
C GLY A 568 -14.14 -16.37 8.70
N SER A 569 -14.43 -16.64 9.96
CA SER A 569 -15.12 -15.80 10.93
C SER A 569 -14.60 -14.37 10.95
N GLY A 570 -15.29 -13.37 10.39
CA GLY A 570 -15.21 -11.94 10.75
C GLY A 570 -13.85 -11.22 10.92
N GLU A 571 -12.70 -11.88 10.76
CA GLU A 571 -11.39 -11.50 11.30
C GLU A 571 -10.54 -10.71 10.29
N LEU A 572 -10.87 -10.79 9.00
CA LEU A 572 -10.29 -9.96 7.95
C LEU A 572 -11.00 -8.60 7.76
N ARG A 573 -11.87 -8.19 8.69
CA ARG A 573 -12.65 -6.94 8.56
C ARG A 573 -11.99 -5.71 9.20
N THR A 574 -10.77 -5.85 9.71
CA THR A 574 -10.02 -4.76 10.34
C THR A 574 -8.81 -4.37 9.49
N PRO A 575 -8.46 -3.08 9.35
CA PRO A 575 -7.24 -2.70 8.63
C PRO A 575 -5.97 -2.89 9.47
N TYR A 576 -6.07 -3.22 10.77
CA TYR A 576 -4.95 -3.16 11.71
C TYR A 576 -4.15 -4.48 11.77
N TRP A 577 -3.46 -4.82 10.67
CA TRP A 577 -2.64 -6.03 10.55
C TRP A 577 -1.13 -5.80 10.56
N GLY A 578 -0.67 -4.56 10.62
CA GLY A 578 0.76 -4.25 10.73
C GLY A 578 1.36 -4.74 12.06
N ARG A 579 2.63 -4.41 12.28
CA ARG A 579 3.32 -4.78 13.52
C ARG A 579 2.66 -4.09 14.72
N GLY A 580 2.41 -4.89 15.76
CA GLY A 580 2.11 -4.39 17.10
C GLY A 580 3.41 -4.24 17.88
N TRP A 581 3.53 -3.16 18.65
CA TRP A 581 4.66 -2.92 19.53
C TRP A 581 4.23 -3.19 20.97
N THR A 582 5.10 -3.80 21.77
CA THR A 582 4.83 -4.06 23.18
C THR A 582 5.12 -2.82 24.04
N GLU A 583 4.68 -2.83 25.30
CA GLU A 583 5.08 -1.78 26.24
C GLU A 583 6.61 -1.76 26.42
N ASP A 584 7.25 -2.92 26.50
CA ASP A 584 8.70 -3.05 26.62
C ASP A 584 9.44 -2.46 25.40
N ASP A 585 8.99 -2.76 24.16
CA ASP A 585 9.60 -2.18 22.96
C ASP A 585 9.53 -0.65 22.95
N VAL A 586 8.40 -0.09 23.41
CA VAL A 586 8.20 1.36 23.48
C VAL A 586 9.07 1.98 24.58
N GLU A 587 9.20 1.33 25.73
CA GLU A 587 10.05 1.81 26.82
C GLU A 587 11.53 1.79 26.45
N ASP A 588 11.98 0.72 25.78
CA ASP A 588 13.36 0.59 25.30
C ASP A 588 13.69 1.70 24.28
N GLU A 589 12.79 1.95 23.32
CA GLU A 589 13.01 3.04 22.36
C GLU A 589 13.00 4.42 23.06
N ILE A 590 12.05 4.67 23.97
CA ILE A 590 12.01 5.93 24.72
C ILE A 590 13.31 6.16 25.50
N ALA A 591 13.90 5.11 26.08
CA ALA A 591 15.14 5.21 26.84
C ALA A 591 16.32 5.69 25.96
N GLU A 592 16.40 5.23 24.71
CA GLU A 592 17.42 5.69 23.75
C GLU A 592 17.27 7.19 23.42
N TRP A 593 16.04 7.71 23.47
CA TRP A 593 15.73 9.11 23.17
C TRP A 593 15.55 10.01 24.40
N GLU A 594 15.78 9.52 25.63
CA GLU A 594 15.45 10.23 26.87
C GLU A 594 16.08 11.64 26.97
N ARG A 595 17.22 11.83 26.29
CA ARG A 595 17.95 13.11 26.25
C ARG A 595 17.24 14.16 25.39
N TRP A 596 16.46 13.72 24.41
CA TRP A 596 15.87 14.55 23.35
C TRP A 596 14.37 14.76 23.53
N VAL A 597 13.69 13.88 24.28
CA VAL A 597 12.25 14.03 24.56
C VAL A 597 11.97 14.22 26.05
N ASP A 598 10.95 15.02 26.35
CA ASP A 598 10.27 14.97 27.64
C ASP A 598 9.16 13.93 27.57
N VAL A 599 9.09 13.08 28.60
CA VAL A 599 8.16 11.94 28.63
C VAL A 599 7.34 11.99 29.91
N ARG A 600 6.03 11.72 29.78
CA ARG A 600 5.14 11.52 30.92
C ARG A 600 3.99 10.58 30.58
N GLN A 601 3.30 10.11 31.60
CA GLN A 601 2.04 9.41 31.43
C GLN A 601 0.97 10.37 30.87
N ILE A 602 0.14 9.85 29.96
CA ILE A 602 -1.09 10.53 29.52
C ILE A 602 -2.17 10.52 30.62
N ASN A 603 -2.93 11.60 30.77
CA ASN A 603 -4.04 11.70 31.74
C ASN A 603 -5.42 11.56 31.08
N GLY A 604 -5.61 10.54 30.25
CA GLY A 604 -6.87 10.31 29.54
C GLY A 604 -6.93 10.93 28.14
N VAL A 605 -7.91 10.51 27.34
CA VAL A 605 -8.10 11.02 25.97
C VAL A 605 -8.57 12.47 25.94
N GLU A 606 -9.17 12.96 27.02
CA GLU A 606 -9.58 14.36 27.18
C GLU A 606 -8.40 15.31 27.07
N GLU A 607 -7.22 14.91 27.52
CA GLU A 607 -5.99 15.71 27.40
C GLU A 607 -5.59 15.90 25.93
N VAL A 608 -5.74 14.85 25.12
CA VAL A 608 -5.43 14.86 23.69
C VAL A 608 -6.49 15.62 22.92
N ALA A 609 -7.77 15.42 23.24
CA ALA A 609 -8.87 16.19 22.69
C ALA A 609 -8.69 17.70 22.97
N GLN A 610 -8.26 18.06 24.19
CA GLN A 610 -7.96 19.45 24.53
C GLN A 610 -6.76 19.98 23.73
N ALA A 611 -5.68 19.21 23.60
CA ALA A 611 -4.52 19.60 22.79
C ALA A 611 -4.90 19.88 21.32
N ILE A 612 -5.74 19.02 20.74
CA ILE A 612 -6.30 19.22 19.40
C ILE A 612 -7.14 20.50 19.37
N ALA A 613 -8.06 20.68 20.32
CA ALA A 613 -8.94 21.86 20.39
C ALA A 613 -8.19 23.19 20.64
N ASP A 614 -6.99 23.11 21.23
CA ASP A 614 -6.06 24.24 21.41
C ASP A 614 -5.22 24.54 20.16
N GLY A 615 -5.46 23.84 19.04
CA GLY A 615 -4.81 24.08 17.75
C GLY A 615 -3.43 23.42 17.61
N LYS A 616 -3.12 22.38 18.41
CA LYS A 616 -1.91 21.58 18.25
C LYS A 616 -2.12 20.46 17.23
N VAL A 617 -1.08 20.17 16.46
CA VAL A 617 -0.96 18.91 15.71
C VAL A 617 -0.47 17.83 16.68
N VAL A 618 -1.25 16.77 16.84
CA VAL A 618 -0.95 15.65 17.72
C VAL A 618 -0.63 14.41 16.89
N ALA A 619 0.57 13.88 17.04
CA ALA A 619 0.92 12.56 16.55
C ALA A 619 0.33 11.47 17.46
N TRP A 620 -0.34 10.50 16.84
CA TRP A 620 -1.11 9.46 17.51
C TRP A 620 -0.63 8.10 17.02
N PHE A 621 0.06 7.37 17.91
CA PHE A 621 0.64 6.06 17.65
C PHE A 621 0.04 5.03 18.63
N GLN A 622 -0.85 4.18 18.12
CA GLN A 622 -1.57 3.19 18.93
C GLN A 622 -1.63 1.83 18.25
N GLY A 623 -1.55 0.77 19.04
CA GLY A 623 -1.80 -0.60 18.59
C GLY A 623 -1.03 -1.01 17.32
N ARG A 624 -1.65 -1.89 16.54
CA ARG A 624 -1.11 -2.36 15.26
C ARG A 624 -1.28 -1.29 14.18
N GLY A 625 -0.29 -1.17 13.30
CA GLY A 625 -0.36 -0.30 12.14
C GLY A 625 -1.50 -0.70 11.20
N GLU A 626 -2.14 0.29 10.59
CA GLU A 626 -3.09 0.08 9.51
C GLU A 626 -2.39 -0.33 8.20
N PHE A 627 -3.01 -1.25 7.46
CA PHE A 627 -2.57 -1.72 6.15
C PHE A 627 -3.25 -0.92 5.03
N GLY A 628 -2.48 -0.51 4.03
CA GLY A 628 -2.93 0.35 2.94
C GLY A 628 -2.48 1.81 3.09
N PRO A 629 -2.80 2.67 2.12
CA PRO A 629 -2.15 3.98 1.97
C PRO A 629 -2.72 5.08 2.89
N ARG A 630 -3.71 4.77 3.73
CA ARG A 630 -4.44 5.75 4.56
C ARG A 630 -4.19 5.48 6.03
N ALA A 631 -3.89 6.53 6.80
CA ALA A 631 -3.93 6.44 8.25
C ALA A 631 -5.37 6.50 8.75
N LEU A 632 -5.72 5.57 9.63
CA LEU A 632 -7.06 5.26 10.09
C LEU A 632 -7.18 5.32 11.62
N GLY A 633 -6.29 6.05 12.29
CA GLY A 633 -6.34 6.25 13.73
C GLY A 633 -5.37 5.38 14.55
N SER A 634 -4.44 4.68 13.89
CA SER A 634 -3.34 3.96 14.55
C SER A 634 -1.98 4.62 14.32
N ARG A 635 -1.73 5.18 13.13
CA ARG A 635 -0.52 5.96 12.77
C ARG A 635 -0.93 7.30 12.15
N SER A 636 -1.51 8.17 12.98
CA SER A 636 -2.20 9.38 12.52
C SER A 636 -1.59 10.68 13.06
N LEU A 637 -1.62 11.73 12.26
CA LEU A 637 -1.54 13.11 12.75
C LEU A 637 -2.96 13.66 12.86
N LEU A 638 -3.29 14.13 14.05
CA LEU A 638 -4.61 14.64 14.42
C LEU A 638 -4.56 16.15 14.64
N ALA A 639 -5.57 16.86 14.14
CA ALA A 639 -5.65 18.31 14.31
C ALA A 639 -7.11 18.82 14.35
N ASP A 640 -7.27 20.10 14.69
CA ASP A 640 -8.58 20.73 14.81
C ASP A 640 -9.21 20.93 13.43
N PRO A 641 -10.37 20.31 13.13
CA PRO A 641 -11.03 20.49 11.84
C PRO A 641 -11.66 21.88 11.67
N ARG A 642 -11.81 22.65 12.76
CA ARG A 642 -12.51 23.95 12.78
C ARG A 642 -11.61 25.11 12.35
N ASP A 643 -10.29 24.94 12.43
CA ASP A 643 -9.32 25.99 12.16
C ASP A 643 -9.00 26.06 10.65
N PRO A 644 -9.43 27.12 9.93
CA PRO A 644 -9.21 27.24 8.48
C PRO A 644 -7.72 27.31 8.10
N GLU A 645 -6.83 27.71 9.01
CA GLU A 645 -5.39 27.82 8.76
C GLU A 645 -4.64 26.49 8.99
N MET A 646 -5.30 25.51 9.62
CA MET A 646 -4.69 24.23 9.96
C MET A 646 -4.15 23.47 8.74
N PRO A 647 -4.84 23.40 7.58
CA PRO A 647 -4.30 22.75 6.39
C PRO A 647 -2.99 23.36 5.91
N ALA A 648 -2.92 24.69 5.82
CA ALA A 648 -1.73 25.41 5.37
C ALA A 648 -0.56 25.14 6.33
N ARG A 649 -0.80 25.22 7.65
CA ARG A 649 0.21 24.90 8.68
C ARG A 649 0.74 23.47 8.57
N ILE A 650 -0.15 22.47 8.42
CA ILE A 650 0.29 21.08 8.30
C ILE A 650 1.05 20.86 6.97
N ASN A 651 0.56 21.44 5.86
CA ASN A 651 1.21 21.31 4.56
C ASN A 651 2.60 21.96 4.54
N ALA A 652 2.77 23.14 5.12
CA ALA A 652 4.04 23.85 5.18
C ALA A 652 5.00 23.27 6.22
N ASP A 653 4.55 23.14 7.48
CA ASP A 653 5.46 22.93 8.61
C ASP A 653 5.73 21.44 8.90
N VAL A 654 4.80 20.55 8.54
CA VAL A 654 4.93 19.10 8.80
C VAL A 654 5.20 18.32 7.52
N LYS A 655 4.38 18.56 6.49
CA LYS A 655 4.40 17.76 5.25
C LYS A 655 5.32 18.31 4.19
N LYS A 656 5.69 19.59 4.28
CA LYS A 656 6.49 20.36 3.31
C LYS A 656 6.04 20.07 1.87
N ARG A 657 4.74 20.21 1.59
CA ARG A 657 4.13 19.86 0.29
C ARG A 657 3.14 20.92 -0.16
N GLU A 658 2.60 20.74 -1.36
CA GLU A 658 1.73 21.70 -2.04
C GLU A 658 0.43 22.00 -1.27
N ASP A 659 0.01 23.28 -1.25
CA ASP A 659 -1.14 23.74 -0.45
C ASP A 659 -2.49 23.19 -0.90
N PHE A 660 -2.60 22.76 -2.16
CA PHE A 660 -3.84 22.18 -2.67
C PHE A 660 -4.13 20.77 -2.15
N ARG A 661 -3.20 20.17 -1.38
CA ARG A 661 -3.34 18.81 -0.87
C ARG A 661 -4.36 18.79 0.29
N PRO A 662 -5.50 18.09 0.11
CA PRO A 662 -6.58 18.11 1.08
C PRO A 662 -6.27 17.25 2.32
N PHE A 663 -7.06 17.48 3.37
CA PHE A 663 -7.14 16.63 4.54
C PHE A 663 -8.53 16.01 4.70
N ALA A 664 -8.59 14.95 5.50
CA ALA A 664 -9.77 14.13 5.70
C ALA A 664 -10.18 14.16 7.18
N PRO A 665 -11.48 14.07 7.50
CA PRO A 665 -11.92 13.90 8.86
C PRO A 665 -12.08 12.42 9.23
N SER A 666 -11.79 12.13 10.50
CA SER A 666 -12.32 10.96 11.20
C SER A 666 -13.51 11.38 12.04
N VAL A 667 -14.68 10.84 11.74
CA VAL A 667 -15.99 11.25 12.28
C VAL A 667 -16.65 10.08 13.01
N LEU A 668 -17.37 10.35 14.10
CA LEU A 668 -18.22 9.35 14.75
C LEU A 668 -19.27 8.85 13.76
N ALA A 669 -19.34 7.53 13.56
CA ALA A 669 -20.21 6.93 12.55
C ALA A 669 -21.69 7.29 12.79
N GLU A 670 -22.11 7.32 14.06
CA GLU A 670 -23.46 7.67 14.49
C GLU A 670 -23.85 9.14 14.24
N GLU A 671 -22.88 10.02 14.01
CA GLU A 671 -23.11 11.45 13.72
C GLU A 671 -22.87 11.80 12.23
N ALA A 672 -22.24 10.91 11.46
CA ALA A 672 -21.75 11.23 10.12
C ALA A 672 -22.85 11.67 9.15
N GLU A 673 -24.02 11.01 9.20
CA GLU A 673 -25.17 11.37 8.35
C GLU A 673 -25.75 12.74 8.67
N ASP A 674 -25.55 13.30 9.87
CA ASP A 674 -26.00 14.65 10.22
C ASP A 674 -25.11 15.75 9.63
N TRP A 675 -23.92 15.39 9.16
CA TRP A 675 -22.90 16.31 8.66
C TRP A 675 -22.65 16.19 7.16
N PHE A 676 -22.83 15.01 6.58
CA PHE A 676 -22.53 14.73 5.18
C PHE A 676 -23.69 14.06 4.45
N GLU A 677 -23.75 14.23 3.14
CA GLU A 677 -24.83 13.71 2.28
C GLU A 677 -24.42 12.45 1.53
N GLY A 678 -25.36 11.51 1.37
CA GLY A 678 -25.20 10.39 0.45
C GLY A 678 -24.13 9.37 0.86
N LEU A 679 -23.90 9.20 2.16
CA LEU A 679 -23.11 8.08 2.68
C LEU A 679 -23.85 6.76 2.45
N PRO A 680 -23.14 5.66 2.12
CA PRO A 680 -23.75 4.34 2.08
C PRO A 680 -24.14 3.89 3.50
N PRO A 681 -25.06 2.92 3.66
CA PRO A 681 -25.54 2.47 4.97
C PRO A 681 -24.44 1.98 5.93
N ASP A 682 -23.32 1.50 5.38
CA ASP A 682 -22.18 0.99 6.15
C ASP A 682 -21.13 2.07 6.45
N GLY A 683 -21.36 3.33 6.04
CA GLY A 683 -20.42 4.43 6.20
C GLY A 683 -19.19 4.35 5.27
N SER A 684 -18.10 4.99 5.68
CA SER A 684 -16.83 5.01 4.95
C SER A 684 -15.68 4.75 5.94
N PRO A 685 -15.46 3.50 6.38
CA PRO A 685 -14.53 3.22 7.48
C PRO A 685 -13.06 3.44 7.13
N TYR A 686 -12.71 3.56 5.84
CA TYR A 686 -11.32 3.53 5.36
C TYR A 686 -10.89 4.79 4.59
N MET A 687 -11.65 5.89 4.67
CA MET A 687 -11.41 7.09 3.85
C MET A 687 -11.40 6.82 2.34
N SER A 688 -12.20 5.86 1.89
CA SER A 688 -12.26 5.43 0.49
C SER A 688 -13.37 6.11 -0.31
N LEU A 689 -14.21 6.94 0.32
CA LEU A 689 -15.37 7.60 -0.30
C LEU A 689 -15.39 9.09 0.06
N THR A 690 -15.71 9.94 -0.91
CA THR A 690 -16.06 11.34 -0.64
C THR A 690 -17.57 11.54 -0.54
N ALA A 691 -17.97 12.45 0.33
CA ALA A 691 -19.35 12.89 0.48
C ALA A 691 -19.42 14.43 0.54
N PRO A 692 -20.43 15.07 -0.07
CA PRO A 692 -20.69 16.49 0.10
C PRO A 692 -20.99 16.82 1.57
N ALA A 693 -20.43 17.92 2.08
CA ALA A 693 -20.87 18.48 3.35
C ALA A 693 -22.30 19.04 3.23
N LYS A 694 -23.13 18.84 4.25
CA LYS A 694 -24.46 19.46 4.30
C LYS A 694 -24.37 20.99 4.39
N PRO A 695 -25.44 21.73 4.03
CA PRO A 695 -25.45 23.19 4.13
C PRO A 695 -25.06 23.70 5.52
N GLY A 696 -24.06 24.60 5.58
CA GLY A 696 -23.58 25.18 6.84
C GLY A 696 -22.53 24.35 7.59
N VAL A 697 -22.19 23.14 7.09
CA VAL A 697 -21.20 22.26 7.72
C VAL A 697 -19.77 22.66 7.34
N ALA A 698 -19.50 22.96 6.07
CA ALA A 698 -18.15 23.28 5.61
C ALA A 698 -17.57 24.51 6.33
N GLU A 699 -18.40 25.49 6.68
CA GLU A 699 -18.00 26.68 7.44
C GLU A 699 -17.66 26.36 8.91
N ARG A 700 -18.15 25.23 9.44
CA ARG A 700 -17.87 24.77 10.81
C ARG A 700 -16.62 23.90 10.89
N VAL A 701 -16.27 23.22 9.80
CA VAL A 701 -15.12 22.30 9.72
C VAL A 701 -14.29 22.53 8.44
N PRO A 702 -13.82 23.77 8.19
CA PRO A 702 -13.19 24.13 6.93
C PRO A 702 -11.90 23.34 6.63
N ALA A 703 -11.18 22.89 7.67
CA ALA A 703 -9.88 22.23 7.48
C ALA A 703 -9.97 20.83 6.84
N VAL A 704 -11.17 20.24 6.82
CA VAL A 704 -11.43 18.87 6.35
C VAL A 704 -12.41 18.85 5.17
N CYS A 705 -12.78 20.02 4.66
CA CYS A 705 -13.59 20.18 3.45
C CYS A 705 -12.71 20.65 2.30
N HIS A 706 -12.91 20.07 1.12
CA HIS A 706 -12.31 20.52 -0.11
C HIS A 706 -12.88 21.87 -0.56
N VAL A 707 -12.25 22.46 -1.58
CA VAL A 707 -12.70 23.70 -2.22
C VAL A 707 -14.11 23.62 -2.83
N ASP A 708 -14.59 22.43 -3.14
CA ASP A 708 -15.95 22.12 -3.61
C ASP A 708 -16.90 21.68 -2.48
N TRP A 709 -16.41 21.74 -1.22
CA TRP A 709 -17.13 21.44 0.02
C TRP A 709 -17.43 19.96 0.21
N SER A 710 -16.84 19.09 -0.61
CA SER A 710 -16.82 17.66 -0.35
C SER A 710 -15.78 17.31 0.71
N SER A 711 -15.90 16.11 1.30
CA SER A 711 -14.94 15.60 2.27
C SER A 711 -14.77 14.09 2.13
N ARG A 712 -13.54 13.61 2.35
CA ARG A 712 -13.17 12.18 2.28
C ARG A 712 -13.16 11.58 3.68
N LEU A 713 -14.17 10.80 4.03
CA LEU A 713 -14.51 10.51 5.43
C LEU A 713 -13.96 9.18 5.92
N GLN A 714 -13.46 9.16 7.16
CA GLN A 714 -13.37 7.94 7.97
C GLN A 714 -14.52 7.89 8.99
N THR A 715 -15.45 6.96 8.85
CA THR A 715 -16.45 6.70 9.89
C THR A 715 -15.88 5.77 10.97
N VAL A 716 -15.92 6.19 12.22
CA VAL A 716 -15.34 5.47 13.36
C VAL A 716 -16.47 5.01 14.29
N THR A 717 -16.51 3.71 14.60
CA THR A 717 -17.45 3.13 15.55
C THR A 717 -16.73 2.76 16.85
N GLU A 718 -17.47 2.60 17.95
CA GLU A 718 -16.91 2.09 19.21
C GLU A 718 -16.37 0.66 19.03
N GLU A 719 -16.97 -0.15 18.17
CA GLU A 719 -16.53 -1.51 17.85
C GLU A 719 -15.23 -1.54 17.04
N SER A 720 -15.08 -0.68 16.03
CA SER A 720 -13.93 -0.73 15.13
C SER A 720 -12.66 -0.18 15.77
N SER A 721 -12.77 0.86 16.60
CA SER A 721 -11.62 1.51 17.24
C SER A 721 -12.02 2.20 18.56
N PRO A 722 -12.20 1.45 19.66
CA PRO A 722 -12.78 1.97 20.89
C PRO A 722 -12.04 3.18 21.49
N LEU A 723 -10.69 3.14 21.50
CA LEU A 723 -9.89 4.24 22.03
C LEU A 723 -9.99 5.50 21.16
N TYR A 724 -9.97 5.34 19.84
CA TYR A 724 -10.05 6.44 18.89
C TYR A 724 -11.46 7.06 18.88
N HIS A 725 -12.51 6.23 18.95
CA HIS A 725 -13.89 6.67 19.14
C HIS A 725 -14.04 7.49 20.43
N ARG A 726 -13.46 7.04 21.56
CA ARG A 726 -13.47 7.80 22.81
C ARG A 726 -12.77 9.15 22.70
N LEU A 727 -11.65 9.22 21.97
CA LEU A 727 -10.95 10.48 21.72
C LEU A 727 -11.84 11.47 20.95
N ILE A 728 -12.44 11.02 19.84
CA ILE A 728 -13.33 11.86 19.03
C ILE A 728 -14.57 12.26 19.84
N THR A 729 -15.12 11.35 20.65
CA THR A 729 -16.23 11.63 21.58
C THR A 729 -15.85 12.70 22.62
N ALA A 730 -14.63 12.65 23.16
CA ALA A 730 -14.14 13.66 24.10
C ALA A 730 -14.04 15.03 23.41
N PHE A 731 -13.48 15.07 22.20
CA PHE A 731 -13.43 16.28 21.38
C PHE A 731 -14.84 16.81 21.09
N PHE A 732 -15.78 15.94 20.71
CA PHE A 732 -17.16 16.30 20.43
C PHE A 732 -17.84 16.97 21.62
N LYS A 733 -17.69 16.40 22.83
CA LYS A 733 -18.26 16.98 24.06
C LYS A 733 -17.70 18.37 24.37
N MET A 734 -16.46 18.66 23.97
CA MET A 734 -15.79 19.94 24.20
C MET A 734 -16.18 20.99 23.15
N THR A 735 -16.28 20.59 21.87
CA THR A 735 -16.33 21.52 20.74
C THR A 735 -17.68 21.56 20.02
N GLY A 736 -18.53 20.55 20.22
CA GLY A 736 -19.76 20.35 19.43
C GLY A 736 -19.50 19.86 18.00
N VAL A 737 -18.28 19.42 17.68
CA VAL A 737 -17.87 18.85 16.39
C VAL A 737 -17.51 17.36 16.58
N PRO A 738 -18.20 16.41 15.93
CA PRO A 738 -18.04 14.97 16.15
C PRO A 738 -16.92 14.35 15.30
N MET A 739 -15.89 15.14 14.96
CA MET A 739 -14.80 14.70 14.12
C MET A 739 -13.50 15.42 14.46
N VAL A 740 -12.39 14.82 14.05
CA VAL A 740 -11.05 15.44 14.07
C VAL A 740 -10.46 15.37 12.66
N LEU A 741 -9.58 16.30 12.31
CA LEU A 741 -8.75 16.15 11.12
C LEU A 741 -7.81 14.96 11.35
N ASN A 742 -7.74 14.05 10.39
CA ASN A 742 -6.83 12.91 10.40
C ASN A 742 -6.05 12.86 9.09
N THR A 743 -4.73 12.74 9.20
CA THR A 743 -3.82 12.55 8.08
C THR A 743 -2.72 11.56 8.44
N SER A 744 -2.02 11.05 7.43
CA SER A 744 -0.94 10.08 7.60
C SER A 744 0.12 10.57 8.59
N PHE A 745 0.60 9.72 9.49
CA PHE A 745 1.76 10.06 10.30
C PHE A 745 3.04 9.76 9.53
N ASN A 746 3.57 10.79 8.88
CA ASN A 746 4.82 10.82 8.14
C ASN A 746 5.25 12.27 7.90
N VAL A 747 6.52 12.47 7.55
CA VAL A 747 7.05 13.74 7.03
C VAL A 747 7.23 13.65 5.50
N MET A 748 7.68 14.73 4.86
CA MET A 748 7.86 14.78 3.40
C MET A 748 8.75 13.63 2.90
N GLY A 749 8.38 13.02 1.79
CA GLY A 749 9.15 11.94 1.15
C GLY A 749 9.00 10.55 1.78
N GLU A 750 8.56 10.44 3.04
CA GLU A 750 8.54 9.15 3.76
C GLU A 750 7.18 8.41 3.75
N PRO A 751 7.17 7.07 3.82
CA PRO A 751 5.97 6.26 4.10
C PRO A 751 5.40 6.52 5.50
N ILE A 752 4.18 6.06 5.78
CA ILE A 752 3.59 6.09 7.14
C ILE A 752 4.55 5.43 8.14
N VAL A 753 4.76 6.03 9.31
CA VAL A 753 5.63 5.49 10.36
C VAL A 753 5.16 4.10 10.80
N ASP A 754 6.09 3.16 10.95
CA ASP A 754 5.78 1.81 11.45
C ASP A 754 6.21 1.63 12.91
N SER A 755 7.42 2.09 13.25
CA SER A 755 8.07 1.87 14.54
C SER A 755 7.97 3.05 15.52
N PRO A 756 8.13 2.80 16.84
CA PRO A 756 8.32 3.84 17.84
C PRO A 756 9.47 4.79 17.48
N GLN A 757 10.57 4.26 16.92
CA GLN A 757 11.71 5.03 16.45
C GLN A 757 11.31 6.02 15.35
N ASP A 758 10.57 5.56 14.33
CA ASP A 758 10.07 6.42 13.25
C ASP A 758 9.18 7.55 13.79
N ALA A 759 8.34 7.24 14.78
CA ALA A 759 7.44 8.21 15.41
C ALA A 759 8.20 9.30 16.19
N ILE A 760 9.20 8.92 16.99
CA ILE A 760 10.04 9.86 17.74
C ILE A 760 10.93 10.67 16.80
N ARG A 761 11.49 10.05 15.76
CA ARG A 761 12.24 10.76 14.70
C ARG A 761 11.36 11.81 14.03
N SER A 762 10.13 11.45 13.68
CA SER A 762 9.18 12.37 13.03
C SER A 762 8.80 13.54 13.94
N LEU A 763 8.64 13.31 15.24
CA LEU A 763 8.42 14.37 16.23
C LEU A 763 9.54 15.42 16.17
N HIS A 764 10.81 14.98 16.17
CA HIS A 764 11.96 15.87 16.07
C HIS A 764 12.11 16.52 14.69
N GLY A 765 12.00 15.73 13.62
CA GLY A 765 12.16 16.19 12.23
C GLY A 765 11.11 17.24 11.81
N SER A 766 10.00 17.33 12.55
CA SER A 766 8.98 18.37 12.34
C SER A 766 9.35 19.76 12.86
N GLY A 767 10.50 19.93 13.53
CA GLY A 767 10.93 21.24 14.03
C GLY A 767 9.98 21.88 15.05
N GLY A 768 9.17 21.07 15.75
CA GLY A 768 8.15 21.54 16.71
C GLY A 768 6.75 21.72 16.13
N ALA A 769 6.55 21.48 14.84
CA ALA A 769 5.22 21.52 14.22
C ALA A 769 4.30 20.42 14.77
N ILE A 770 4.85 19.24 15.09
CA ILE A 770 4.17 18.24 15.92
C ILE A 770 4.35 18.62 17.38
N GLY A 771 3.28 19.15 17.99
CA GLY A 771 3.33 19.68 19.36
C GLY A 771 3.17 18.63 20.46
N MET A 772 2.80 17.41 20.11
CA MET A 772 2.60 16.29 21.03
C MET A 772 2.67 14.97 20.27
N LEU A 773 3.40 13.98 20.78
CA LEU A 773 3.32 12.58 20.35
C LEU A 773 2.69 11.76 21.47
N VAL A 774 1.59 11.06 21.17
CA VAL A 774 0.99 10.06 22.05
C VAL A 774 1.42 8.69 21.54
N LEU A 775 2.39 8.11 22.24
CA LEU A 775 2.96 6.81 21.96
C LEU A 775 2.44 5.82 23.02
N HIS A 776 1.46 5.00 22.64
CA HIS A 776 0.67 4.20 23.58
C HIS A 776 0.06 5.07 24.70
N ASP A 777 0.51 4.90 25.93
CA ASP A 777 0.07 5.63 27.12
C ASP A 777 1.09 6.68 27.60
N ARG A 778 2.11 6.96 26.78
CA ARG A 778 3.10 8.01 27.01
C ARG A 778 2.83 9.22 26.13
N VAL A 779 3.02 10.40 26.72
CA VAL A 779 3.07 11.67 26.00
C VAL A 779 4.52 12.11 25.91
N LEU A 780 4.96 12.34 24.68
CA LEU A 780 6.29 12.82 24.33
C LEU A 780 6.18 14.23 23.75
N THR A 781 7.11 15.09 24.14
CA THR A 781 7.35 16.40 23.51
C THR A 781 8.84 16.55 23.23
N ALA A 782 9.19 17.09 22.07
CA ALA A 782 10.59 17.35 21.73
C ALA A 782 11.18 18.40 22.68
N LYS A 783 12.36 18.12 23.24
CA LYS A 783 13.20 19.13 23.89
C LYS A 783 13.86 19.98 22.81
N PRO A 784 14.13 21.28 23.09
CA PRO A 784 14.96 22.08 22.22
C PRO A 784 16.35 21.45 22.08
N PHE A 785 16.92 21.45 20.87
CA PHE A 785 18.36 21.24 20.74
C PHE A 785 19.10 22.30 21.58
N PRO A 786 20.20 21.95 22.28
CA PRO A 786 20.94 22.90 23.10
C PRO A 786 21.32 24.16 22.29
N PRO A 787 21.09 25.38 22.79
CA PRO A 787 21.36 26.62 22.05
C PRO A 787 22.85 26.93 21.78
N ASP A 788 23.80 26.09 22.20
CA ASP A 788 25.19 26.50 22.46
C ASP A 788 26.19 26.19 21.32
N ALA A 789 25.75 25.81 20.12
CA ALA A 789 26.65 25.68 18.95
C ALA A 789 26.66 26.92 18.04
N ALA A 790 25.64 27.79 18.09
CA ALA A 790 25.43 28.82 17.06
C ALA A 790 25.77 30.26 17.47
N ARG A 791 26.61 30.49 18.51
CA ARG A 791 26.98 31.86 18.93
C ARG A 791 28.42 31.96 19.43
N ASP A 792 29.37 31.99 18.50
CA ASP A 792 30.58 32.80 18.65
C ASP A 792 31.13 33.28 17.30
N SER A 793 30.37 34.13 16.62
CA SER A 793 30.94 35.10 15.68
C SER A 793 30.17 36.41 15.82
N GLY A 794 30.87 37.41 16.34
CA GLY A 794 30.31 38.73 16.61
C GLY A 794 30.29 39.63 15.37
N GLU A 795 29.54 40.72 15.55
CA GLU A 795 29.57 41.98 14.81
C GLU A 795 28.75 42.06 13.50
N ASP A 796 27.56 42.66 13.66
CA ASP A 796 27.04 43.81 12.91
C ASP A 796 27.50 43.97 11.44
N GLY A 797 26.62 43.60 10.49
CA GLY A 797 26.76 43.98 9.09
C GLY A 797 25.47 43.77 8.30
N GLU A 798 24.80 44.85 7.92
CA GLU A 798 23.85 44.84 6.80
C GLU A 798 24.63 44.52 5.52
N GLY A 799 24.36 43.38 4.89
CA GLY A 799 25.02 42.93 3.65
C GLY A 799 24.08 42.10 2.80
N GLU A 800 24.06 42.39 1.49
CA GLU A 800 23.36 41.63 0.44
C GLU A 800 23.74 40.14 0.50
N PHE A 801 22.76 39.27 0.30
CA PHE A 801 22.93 37.82 0.22
C PHE A 801 23.65 37.50 -1.09
N ASP A 802 24.90 37.05 -1.02
CA ASP A 802 25.72 36.63 -2.16
C ASP A 802 25.74 35.09 -2.20
N GLU A 803 25.15 34.48 -3.23
CA GLU A 803 24.97 33.02 -3.33
C GLU A 803 26.30 32.26 -3.49
N GLU A 804 27.39 32.91 -3.90
CA GLU A 804 28.72 32.29 -3.93
C GLU A 804 29.33 32.06 -2.54
N GLU A 805 28.97 32.87 -1.52
CA GLU A 805 29.46 32.65 -0.14
C GLU A 805 28.73 31.51 0.58
N ALA A 806 27.50 31.18 0.18
CA ALA A 806 26.68 30.13 0.79
C ALA A 806 27.29 28.71 0.67
N TRP A 807 28.11 28.48 -0.35
CA TRP A 807 28.77 27.18 -0.60
C TRP A 807 30.18 27.09 -0.04
N SER A 808 30.80 28.21 0.34
CA SER A 808 32.16 28.24 0.89
C SER A 808 32.24 27.88 2.39
N GLY A 809 31.09 27.82 3.06
CA GLY A 809 30.96 27.57 4.51
C GLY A 809 30.67 26.12 4.90
N MET A 810 30.70 25.16 3.97
CA MET A 810 30.41 23.76 4.26
C MET A 810 31.49 23.12 5.15
N THR A 811 31.02 22.37 6.14
CA THR A 811 31.85 21.80 7.21
C THR A 811 32.84 20.77 6.66
N PRO A 812 34.06 20.67 7.24
CA PRO A 812 35.02 19.64 6.85
C PRO A 812 34.43 18.24 7.04
N VAL A 813 34.64 17.38 6.04
CA VAL A 813 34.28 15.96 6.13
C VAL A 813 35.47 15.21 6.70
N GLN A 814 35.29 14.54 7.84
CA GLN A 814 36.30 13.68 8.44
C GLN A 814 35.91 12.22 8.28
N ALA A 815 36.86 11.42 7.79
CA ALA A 815 36.68 9.98 7.77
C ALA A 815 36.80 9.38 9.18
N VAL A 816 35.81 8.57 9.58
CA VAL A 816 35.73 8.01 10.93
C VAL A 816 36.20 6.56 10.90
N GLY A 817 37.44 6.31 11.36
CA GLY A 817 37.91 4.98 11.74
C GLY A 817 37.88 3.93 10.61
N PHE A 818 38.49 4.24 9.46
CA PHE A 818 38.59 3.33 8.32
C PHE A 818 40.05 2.99 7.98
N ARG A 819 40.27 1.84 7.33
CA ARG A 819 41.46 1.56 6.51
C ARG A 819 41.00 1.01 5.18
N SER A 820 41.33 1.68 4.08
CA SER A 820 41.17 1.11 2.75
C SER A 820 42.16 -0.05 2.57
N GLU A 821 41.65 -1.22 2.17
CA GLU A 821 42.46 -2.36 1.71
C GLU A 821 41.86 -2.82 0.38
N VAL A 822 42.51 -2.46 -0.74
CA VAL A 822 42.12 -2.94 -2.06
C VAL A 822 42.51 -4.41 -2.17
N THR A 823 41.53 -5.29 -2.43
CA THR A 823 41.78 -6.70 -2.73
C THR A 823 41.37 -7.02 -4.17
N GLU A 824 42.34 -7.33 -5.03
CA GLU A 824 42.09 -7.87 -6.37
C GLU A 824 41.31 -9.19 -6.27
N SER A 825 40.11 -9.22 -6.85
CA SER A 825 39.44 -10.46 -7.24
C SER A 825 39.74 -10.74 -8.71
N SER A 826 39.75 -12.02 -9.12
CA SER A 826 40.10 -12.43 -10.48
C SER A 826 39.15 -11.92 -11.58
N ASP A 827 38.03 -11.30 -11.20
CA ASP A 827 36.91 -11.01 -12.10
C ASP A 827 36.57 -9.51 -12.19
N GLY A 828 37.46 -8.63 -11.71
CA GLY A 828 37.24 -7.17 -11.63
C GLY A 828 37.34 -6.65 -10.21
N GLU A 829 37.67 -5.37 -10.06
CA GLU A 829 37.93 -4.71 -8.78
C GLU A 829 36.65 -4.66 -7.93
N ILE A 830 36.58 -5.53 -6.90
CA ILE A 830 35.63 -5.34 -5.80
C ILE A 830 36.34 -4.50 -4.75
N LEU A 831 35.94 -3.25 -4.67
CA LEU A 831 36.46 -2.27 -3.73
C LEU A 831 35.81 -2.51 -2.36
N ARG A 832 36.58 -3.03 -1.40
CA ARG A 832 36.10 -3.27 -0.02
C ARG A 832 36.82 -2.37 0.96
N ALA A 833 36.08 -1.68 1.82
CA ALA A 833 36.65 -0.92 2.93
C ALA A 833 36.57 -1.72 4.23
N ARG A 834 37.65 -1.69 5.01
CA ARG A 834 37.68 -2.23 6.37
C ARG A 834 37.38 -1.12 7.37
N VAL A 835 36.30 -1.29 8.11
CA VAL A 835 35.79 -0.26 9.01
C VAL A 835 35.90 -0.75 10.45
N GLN A 836 36.32 0.12 11.35
CA GLN A 836 36.31 -0.13 12.80
C GLN A 836 35.28 0.82 13.44
N PRO A 837 34.01 0.40 13.57
CA PRO A 837 32.97 1.21 14.19
C PRO A 837 33.27 1.46 15.67
N THR A 838 32.56 2.41 16.28
CA THR A 838 32.63 2.73 17.71
C THR A 838 32.28 1.57 18.65
N ASP A 839 31.72 0.48 18.13
CA ASP A 839 31.48 -0.79 18.84
C ASP A 839 32.74 -1.68 18.96
N GLY A 840 33.83 -1.33 18.25
CA GLY A 840 35.11 -2.03 18.28
C GLY A 840 35.21 -3.30 17.43
N GLN A 841 34.16 -3.69 16.69
CA GLN A 841 34.17 -4.89 15.83
C GLN A 841 34.46 -4.55 14.37
N GLU A 842 35.56 -5.09 13.82
CA GLU A 842 35.93 -4.87 12.42
C GLU A 842 34.85 -5.45 11.47
N LYS A 843 34.41 -4.66 10.49
CA LYS A 843 33.48 -5.05 9.42
C LYS A 843 34.04 -4.70 8.05
N TRP A 844 33.68 -5.50 7.04
CA TRP A 844 33.95 -5.21 5.63
C TRP A 844 32.69 -4.66 4.98
N ILE A 845 32.82 -3.57 4.23
CA ILE A 845 31.74 -2.96 3.47
C ILE A 845 32.20 -2.88 2.01
N GLU A 846 31.33 -3.26 1.08
CA GLU A 846 31.58 -3.06 -0.35
C GLU A 846 31.20 -1.63 -0.71
N LEU A 847 32.10 -0.94 -1.39
CA LEU A 847 31.93 0.46 -1.79
C LEU A 847 32.10 0.60 -3.31
N GLY A 848 31.40 1.56 -3.91
CA GLY A 848 31.64 1.99 -5.28
C GLY A 848 32.96 2.77 -5.41
N GLU A 849 33.43 2.95 -6.65
CA GLU A 849 34.63 3.75 -6.98
C GLU A 849 34.51 5.18 -6.39
N MET A 850 33.37 5.84 -6.64
CA MET A 850 33.06 7.18 -6.12
C MET A 850 33.12 7.28 -4.59
N GLU A 851 32.66 6.25 -3.88
CA GLU A 851 32.68 6.22 -2.42
C GLU A 851 34.10 6.05 -1.87
N LEU A 852 34.97 5.35 -2.59
CA LEU A 852 36.39 5.26 -2.21
C LEU A 852 37.13 6.57 -2.49
N ASP A 853 36.94 7.17 -3.66
CA ASP A 853 37.55 8.45 -4.01
C ASP A 853 37.19 9.50 -2.93
N LEU A 854 35.91 9.59 -2.57
CA LEU A 854 35.44 10.49 -1.52
C LEU A 854 35.97 10.16 -0.12
N LEU A 855 36.20 8.88 0.21
CA LEU A 855 36.82 8.52 1.49
C LEU A 855 38.29 8.93 1.56
N GLU A 856 39.04 8.78 0.47
CA GLU A 856 40.44 9.23 0.40
C GLU A 856 40.53 10.76 0.51
N LEU A 857 39.57 11.47 -0.09
CA LEU A 857 39.46 12.92 0.03
C LEU A 857 39.03 13.36 1.44
N ALA A 858 38.12 12.62 2.09
CA ALA A 858 37.72 12.89 3.48
C ALA A 858 38.86 12.65 4.49
N ASP A 859 39.80 11.73 4.22
CA ASP A 859 41.00 11.54 5.06
C ASP A 859 41.94 12.77 5.00
N ARG A 860 41.86 13.55 3.93
CA ARG A 860 42.58 14.83 3.77
C ARG A 860 41.91 16.00 4.50
N SER A 861 40.76 15.78 5.14
CA SER A 861 39.97 16.80 5.87
C SER A 861 39.60 18.01 5.00
N LEU A 862 39.27 17.76 3.74
CA LEU A 862 38.80 18.77 2.81
C LEU A 862 37.36 19.19 3.14
N SER A 863 37.00 20.42 2.78
CA SER A 863 35.59 20.83 2.76
C SER A 863 34.82 20.06 1.69
N LEU A 864 33.50 19.95 1.86
CA LEU A 864 32.64 19.30 0.88
C LEU A 864 32.80 19.91 -0.52
N THR A 865 32.94 21.23 -0.59
CA THR A 865 33.13 21.97 -1.83
C THR A 865 34.43 21.60 -2.53
N GLU A 866 35.55 21.53 -1.80
CA GLU A 866 36.86 21.11 -2.35
C GLU A 866 36.83 19.64 -2.82
N MET A 867 36.14 18.76 -2.08
CA MET A 867 35.97 17.36 -2.50
C MET A 867 35.16 17.25 -3.80
N MET A 868 34.10 18.05 -3.92
CA MET A 868 33.27 18.08 -5.12
C MET A 868 34.04 18.62 -6.33
N GLU A 869 34.83 19.68 -6.15
CA GLU A 869 35.66 20.24 -7.21
C GLU A 869 36.71 19.23 -7.70
N GLU A 870 37.44 18.56 -6.80
CA GLU A 870 38.46 17.57 -7.18
C GLU A 870 37.85 16.38 -7.96
N VAL A 871 36.70 15.87 -7.53
CA VAL A 871 36.03 14.73 -8.21
C VAL A 871 35.44 15.15 -9.56
N VAL A 872 34.85 16.34 -9.64
CA VAL A 872 34.31 16.88 -10.90
C VAL A 872 35.44 17.11 -11.90
N GLU A 873 36.55 17.73 -11.50
CA GLU A 873 37.71 17.93 -12.38
C GLU A 873 38.29 16.60 -12.87
N GLU A 874 38.46 15.61 -11.99
CA GLU A 874 38.99 14.30 -12.37
C GLU A 874 38.07 13.59 -13.38
N ARG A 875 36.75 13.58 -13.14
CA ARG A 875 35.79 12.89 -14.02
C ARG A 875 35.63 13.58 -15.37
N LEU A 876 35.67 14.92 -15.41
CA LEU A 876 35.66 15.66 -16.67
C LEU A 876 36.95 15.39 -17.47
N SER A 877 38.11 15.36 -16.81
CA SER A 877 39.39 15.06 -17.49
C SER A 877 39.45 13.64 -18.08
N ARG A 878 38.91 12.63 -17.40
CA ARG A 878 38.80 11.26 -17.95
C ARG A 878 37.87 11.20 -19.18
N ARG A 879 36.84 12.05 -19.21
CA ARG A 879 35.89 12.14 -20.33
C ARG A 879 36.52 12.77 -21.58
N GLU A 880 37.37 13.79 -21.39
CA GLU A 880 38.14 14.40 -22.47
C GLU A 880 39.19 13.44 -23.06
N GLU A 881 39.81 12.58 -22.23
CA GLU A 881 40.75 11.55 -22.69
C GLU A 881 40.07 10.42 -23.50
N ASP A 882 38.84 10.03 -23.14
CA ASP A 882 38.05 9.04 -23.89
C ASP A 882 37.60 9.58 -25.26
N ASP A 883 37.30 10.89 -25.37
CA ASP A 883 36.95 11.54 -26.63
C ASP A 883 38.17 11.72 -27.57
N ASP A 884 39.38 11.87 -27.03
CA ASP A 884 40.63 11.96 -27.79
C ASP A 884 41.11 10.58 -28.32
N GLU A 885 40.75 9.46 -27.68
CA GLU A 885 41.09 8.11 -28.15
C GLU A 885 40.17 7.58 -29.28
N GLU A 886 38.93 8.06 -29.38
CA GLU A 886 38.04 7.73 -30.52
C GLU A 886 38.25 8.65 -31.75
N GLY A 887 39.04 9.72 -31.61
CA GLY A 887 39.33 10.72 -32.64
C GLY A 887 40.43 10.36 -33.66
N SER A 888 40.45 9.14 -34.21
CA SER A 888 41.34 8.83 -35.35
C SER A 888 40.69 8.00 -36.47
N ASP A 889 39.60 8.49 -37.08
CA ASP A 889 39.36 8.23 -38.50
C ASP A 889 38.54 9.34 -39.19
N GLY A 890 39.25 10.14 -40.00
CA GLY A 890 38.82 10.87 -41.20
C GLY A 890 37.41 11.49 -41.33
N GLY A 891 37.38 12.82 -41.43
CA GLY A 891 36.33 13.54 -42.16
C GLY A 891 36.38 15.06 -41.97
N GLU A 892 37.01 15.77 -42.91
CA GLU A 892 36.87 17.23 -43.04
C GLU A 892 35.40 17.58 -43.38
N GLU A 893 34.73 18.38 -42.54
CA GLU A 893 33.65 19.28 -42.98
C GLU A 893 33.53 20.47 -41.99
N GLU A 894 33.80 21.67 -42.50
CA GLU A 894 33.67 22.95 -41.81
C GLU A 894 32.20 23.44 -41.79
N ASP A 895 31.87 24.08 -40.67
CA ASP A 895 30.93 25.19 -40.46
C ASP A 895 29.41 24.94 -40.32
N GLY A 896 28.96 25.06 -39.06
CA GLY A 896 27.80 25.90 -38.75
C GLY A 896 26.82 25.39 -37.68
N VAL A 897 27.21 25.35 -36.41
CA VAL A 897 26.25 25.39 -35.28
C VAL A 897 26.82 26.31 -34.19
N GLY A 898 26.03 27.29 -33.77
CA GLY A 898 26.36 28.22 -32.71
C GLY A 898 25.96 27.68 -31.34
N SER A 899 26.80 27.95 -30.34
CA SER A 899 26.50 28.21 -28.93
C SER A 899 25.61 27.26 -28.11
N ASP A 900 25.59 25.95 -28.37
CA ASP A 900 24.95 24.97 -27.46
C ASP A 900 25.97 24.17 -26.60
N GLY A 901 27.25 24.57 -26.60
CA GLY A 901 28.32 23.87 -25.87
C GLY A 901 28.32 24.13 -24.36
N GLU A 902 27.90 25.32 -23.92
CA GLU A 902 27.94 25.72 -22.50
C GLU A 902 26.83 25.03 -21.68
N ASP A 903 25.68 24.70 -22.28
CA ASP A 903 24.58 24.01 -21.58
C ASP A 903 24.85 22.52 -21.33
N MET A 904 25.63 21.86 -22.20
CA MET A 904 25.96 20.44 -22.06
C MET A 904 27.02 20.19 -20.99
N GLU A 905 27.98 21.11 -20.83
CA GLU A 905 29.01 21.04 -19.79
C GLU A 905 28.39 21.32 -18.41
N GLY A 906 27.48 22.29 -18.31
CA GLY A 906 26.70 22.56 -17.09
C GLY A 906 25.86 21.35 -16.64
N LEU A 907 25.15 20.70 -17.57
CA LEU A 907 24.36 19.49 -17.27
C LEU A 907 25.24 18.30 -16.85
N ALA A 908 26.44 18.16 -17.43
CA ALA A 908 27.39 17.13 -17.03
C ALA A 908 27.94 17.37 -15.61
N ILE A 909 28.25 18.63 -15.27
CA ILE A 909 28.68 19.02 -13.92
C ILE A 909 27.57 18.73 -12.90
N GLU A 910 26.31 19.08 -13.19
CA GLU A 910 25.19 18.80 -12.29
C GLU A 910 24.95 17.29 -12.09
N ALA A 911 25.10 16.48 -13.15
CA ALA A 911 25.00 15.03 -13.05
C ALA A 911 26.07 14.44 -12.13
N VAL A 912 27.34 14.84 -12.30
CA VAL A 912 28.45 14.38 -11.43
C VAL A 912 28.26 14.86 -10.00
N ARG A 913 27.79 16.10 -9.78
CA ARG A 913 27.45 16.61 -8.44
C ARG A 913 26.36 15.76 -7.76
N GLY A 914 25.35 15.33 -8.52
CA GLY A 914 24.31 14.41 -8.03
C GLY A 914 24.87 13.06 -7.58
N GLU A 915 25.82 12.50 -8.35
CA GLU A 915 26.50 11.25 -8.02
C GLU A 915 27.37 11.37 -6.75
N VAL A 916 28.13 12.46 -6.63
CA VAL A 916 28.96 12.75 -5.44
C VAL A 916 28.10 12.87 -4.18
N LEU A 917 26.97 13.58 -4.25
CA LEU A 917 26.05 13.71 -3.13
C LEU A 917 25.40 12.37 -2.75
N GLY A 918 25.09 11.53 -3.74
CA GLY A 918 24.61 10.17 -3.54
C GLY A 918 25.62 9.30 -2.78
N ALA A 919 26.88 9.32 -3.20
CA ALA A 919 27.97 8.58 -2.59
C ALA A 919 28.29 9.08 -1.17
N LEU A 920 28.35 10.41 -0.94
CA LEU A 920 28.54 10.97 0.41
C LEU A 920 27.40 10.61 1.36
N ARG A 921 26.16 10.60 0.87
CA ARG A 921 25.00 10.16 1.67
C ARG A 921 25.14 8.70 2.06
N SER A 922 25.60 7.84 1.16
CA SER A 922 25.88 6.44 1.45
C SER A 922 27.00 6.28 2.48
N LEU A 923 28.13 6.98 2.33
CA LEU A 923 29.24 6.98 3.29
C LEU A 923 28.80 7.46 4.69
N TYR A 924 27.96 8.50 4.74
CA TYR A 924 27.41 9.05 5.99
C TYR A 924 26.44 8.06 6.66
N GLN A 925 25.53 7.45 5.90
CA GLN A 925 24.61 6.42 6.40
C GLN A 925 25.35 5.21 6.97
N ASN A 926 26.47 4.84 6.34
CA ASN A 926 27.36 3.79 6.81
C ASN A 926 28.32 4.23 7.94
N ARG A 927 28.23 5.48 8.40
CA ARG A 927 29.07 6.11 9.45
C ARG A 927 30.57 6.09 9.13
N LEU A 928 30.92 6.15 7.85
CA LEU A 928 32.30 6.15 7.37
C LEU A 928 32.90 7.55 7.31
N VAL A 929 32.04 8.56 7.18
CA VAL A 929 32.39 9.97 7.25
C VAL A 929 31.48 10.69 8.24
N ALA A 930 32.01 11.73 8.86
CA ALA A 930 31.28 12.67 9.70
C ALA A 930 31.55 14.10 9.23
N PHE A 931 30.56 14.95 9.39
CA PHE A 931 30.68 16.38 9.13
C PHE A 931 31.03 17.08 10.46
N GLU A 932 32.04 17.95 10.46
CA GLU A 932 32.34 18.79 11.64
C GLU A 932 31.36 19.97 11.72
N ASP A 933 30.19 19.71 12.34
CA ASP A 933 29.02 20.59 12.63
C ASP A 933 27.75 20.19 11.86
#